data_AF-A0A7S1KDQ5-F1
#
_entry.id   AF-A0A7S1KDQ5-F1
#
_cell.length_a   1.000
_cell.length_b   1.000
_cell.length_c   1.000
_cell.angle_alpha   90.00
_cell.angle_beta   90.00
_cell.angle_gamma   90.00
#
_symmetry.space_group_name_H-M   'P 1'
#
loop_
_entity.id
_entity.type
_entity.pdbx_description
1 polymer ?
#
loop_
_entity_poly.entity_id
_entity_poly.type
_entity_poly.pdbx_seq_one_letter_code
_entity_poly.pdbx_strand_id
1 'polypeptide(L)'
;MKFAKRLQELAEPKYRQFYISYKELKKAIKLITGSDVSSYTIKEVTESFGNIRALGGSIYRPPESRFQDLLNHELDKINKFAGITATAIVGSLRQALKDIRQLMDQHQSGEPPDPSHFIHELESIENAIDSQAEEIVILDAYKSLNFTGFRKITKKYDKNNRSAAASWFMSRLTKEQFMLIDFDYLLSILSVCYSELRRLHAMEASESDPQSRGVSGTVGASAFGEPVGENEIRSVKYWINAESMRVKVKIIKHVPLLAQGGKKLEYPSIQHEVLNPLTQPLQTAFVQPGADLRSFTSYIYFDNETLDSYYEVLDQRQDGRGQPTQIIRFQWQGENDNQPDKDIAMVLQNPFEPAHDALEWPEKVTHEESGLPRCATVKQRHIKSILDGTFDMDAWLGRKRELGMSDVNLTLKKQHIDNIIARLRDKKAKPMVRATFHRSSFRGEHGNIFINLDEEVRFMNEDVPAKDAANWVRASTEARASEEIVGLNFAVLDVSIRGRDGTEWEWLSELTGMAYVTEVWGFSCFIHSMAFLHSKQLGTGRYPHWFKHAVQEEDDREEHESEEQGPSARPTLVEHPQHQVDVIGVGESARLMHENTSFHEMADHINRFASGDRGGASASASGVAHADQSPEALMARPLPPPPPRSVDVGGELSEPLLR
;
A
#
# COMPACT_ATOMS: atom_id res chain seq x y z
N MET A 1 18.52 6.27 -16.57
CA MET A 1 19.72 5.75 -15.84
C MET A 1 19.70 4.21 -15.79
N LYS A 2 20.80 3.51 -16.14
CA LYS A 2 20.87 2.02 -16.13
C LYS A 2 20.46 1.42 -14.78
N PHE A 3 19.49 0.50 -14.76
CA PHE A 3 18.96 -0.15 -13.54
C PHE A 3 20.00 -0.63 -12.52
N ALA A 4 21.13 -1.20 -12.95
CA ALA A 4 22.16 -1.67 -12.03
C ALA A 4 22.78 -0.56 -11.17
N LYS A 5 22.81 0.67 -11.69
CA LYS A 5 23.26 1.87 -10.96
C LYS A 5 22.16 2.35 -10.03
N ARG A 6 20.92 2.43 -10.53
CA ARG A 6 19.73 2.77 -9.74
C ARG A 6 19.54 1.84 -8.53
N LEU A 7 19.68 0.53 -8.71
CA LEU A 7 19.62 -0.45 -7.62
C LEU A 7 20.71 -0.19 -6.57
N GLN A 8 21.91 0.17 -6.99
CA GLN A 8 23.02 0.45 -6.07
C GLN A 8 22.80 1.75 -5.26
N GLU A 9 22.16 2.74 -5.87
CA GLU A 9 21.84 4.03 -5.25
C GLU A 9 20.64 3.94 -4.31
N LEU A 10 19.57 3.23 -4.71
CA LEU A 10 18.33 3.11 -3.94
C LEU A 10 18.34 1.96 -2.93
N ALA A 11 19.22 0.96 -3.09
CA ALA A 11 19.30 -0.13 -2.12
C ALA A 11 19.88 0.37 -0.80
N GLU A 12 19.13 0.09 0.26
CA GLU A 12 19.50 0.43 1.62
C GLU A 12 20.91 -0.10 1.96
N PRO A 13 21.87 0.78 2.33
CA PRO A 13 23.27 0.41 2.56
C PRO A 13 23.48 -0.81 3.47
N LYS A 14 22.74 -0.90 4.58
CA LYS A 14 22.85 -2.01 5.55
C LYS A 14 22.39 -3.37 4.98
N TYR A 15 21.55 -3.37 3.94
CA TYR A 15 20.94 -4.59 3.40
C TYR A 15 21.37 -4.94 1.98
N ARG A 16 22.35 -4.23 1.40
CA ARG A 16 22.78 -4.39 0.00
C ARG A 16 23.04 -5.83 -0.43
N GLN A 17 23.59 -6.67 0.45
CA GLN A 17 23.90 -8.07 0.16
C GLN A 17 22.67 -8.96 -0.03
N PHE A 18 21.52 -8.56 0.52
CA PHE A 18 20.27 -9.32 0.45
C PHE A 18 19.46 -9.00 -0.81
N TYR A 19 19.73 -7.85 -1.45
CA TYR A 19 19.13 -7.52 -2.75
C TYR A 19 19.60 -8.49 -3.84
N ILE A 20 18.81 -8.56 -4.91
CA ILE A 20 19.13 -9.32 -6.12
C ILE A 20 20.51 -8.93 -6.66
N SER A 21 21.36 -9.93 -6.89
CA SER A 21 22.71 -9.80 -7.43
C SER A 21 22.67 -9.52 -8.94
N TYR A 22 22.02 -8.43 -9.35
CA TYR A 22 21.67 -8.13 -10.75
C TYR A 22 22.89 -8.05 -11.67
N LYS A 23 24.01 -7.49 -11.19
CA LYS A 23 25.26 -7.42 -11.96
C LYS A 23 25.83 -8.81 -12.23
N GLU A 24 25.82 -9.67 -11.22
CA GLU A 24 26.36 -11.03 -11.34
C GLU A 24 25.45 -11.94 -12.16
N LEU A 25 24.12 -11.81 -12.02
CA LEU A 25 23.17 -12.50 -12.91
C LEU A 25 23.38 -12.10 -14.37
N LYS A 26 23.68 -10.82 -14.65
CA LYS A 26 23.98 -10.38 -16.02
C LYS A 26 25.22 -11.05 -16.59
N LYS A 27 26.27 -11.23 -15.79
CA LYS A 27 27.48 -11.96 -16.19
C LYS A 27 27.16 -13.44 -16.38
N ALA A 28 26.40 -14.04 -15.48
CA ALA A 28 25.98 -15.44 -15.56
C ALA A 28 25.16 -15.73 -16.83
N ILE A 29 24.24 -14.83 -17.23
CA ILE A 29 23.48 -14.98 -18.50
C ILE A 29 24.42 -15.09 -19.69
N LYS A 30 25.45 -14.24 -19.76
CA LYS A 30 26.41 -14.30 -20.88
C LYS A 30 27.18 -15.62 -20.89
N LEU A 31 27.55 -16.11 -19.71
CA LEU A 31 28.26 -17.37 -19.55
C LEU A 31 27.41 -18.57 -19.99
N ILE A 32 26.18 -18.68 -19.48
CA ILE A 32 25.31 -19.84 -19.75
C ILE A 32 24.79 -19.88 -21.19
N THR A 33 24.67 -18.72 -21.86
CA THR A 33 24.26 -18.62 -23.27
C THR A 33 25.44 -18.72 -24.24
N GLY A 34 26.68 -18.85 -23.75
CA GLY A 34 27.89 -18.90 -24.59
C GLY A 34 28.27 -17.56 -25.24
N SER A 35 27.65 -16.46 -24.82
CA SER A 35 27.93 -15.11 -25.31
C SER A 35 29.30 -14.57 -24.84
N ASP A 36 29.79 -15.08 -23.71
CA ASP A 36 31.07 -14.69 -23.10
C ASP A 36 31.73 -15.93 -22.50
N VAL A 37 32.92 -16.26 -23.01
CA VAL A 37 33.72 -17.44 -22.62
C VAL A 37 35.01 -17.04 -21.89
N SER A 38 35.11 -15.80 -21.41
CA SER A 38 36.32 -15.36 -20.71
C SER A 38 36.48 -16.11 -19.37
N SER A 39 37.70 -16.59 -19.12
CA SER A 39 38.06 -17.32 -17.89
C SER A 39 37.93 -16.47 -16.63
N TYR A 40 38.10 -15.16 -16.77
CA TYR A 40 37.92 -14.16 -15.71
C TYR A 40 36.45 -14.07 -15.27
N THR A 41 35.52 -13.97 -16.22
CA THR A 41 34.07 -13.93 -15.91
C THR A 41 33.58 -15.21 -15.25
N ILE A 42 34.13 -16.38 -15.59
CA ILE A 42 33.79 -17.65 -14.92
C ILE A 42 34.16 -17.59 -13.43
N LYS A 43 35.39 -17.19 -13.10
CA LYS A 43 35.85 -17.10 -11.71
C LYS A 43 35.00 -16.13 -10.88
N GLU A 44 34.78 -14.91 -11.39
CA GLU A 44 33.98 -13.89 -10.69
C GLU A 44 32.55 -14.36 -10.38
N VAL A 45 31.89 -15.00 -11.34
CA VAL A 45 30.50 -15.47 -11.19
C VAL A 45 30.43 -16.64 -10.21
N THR A 46 31.41 -17.54 -10.24
CA THR A 46 31.44 -18.71 -9.34
C THR A 46 31.75 -18.30 -7.89
N GLU A 47 32.57 -17.26 -7.67
CA GLU A 47 32.82 -16.69 -6.34
C GLU A 47 31.57 -16.00 -5.76
N SER A 48 30.83 -15.26 -6.60
CA SER A 48 29.68 -14.45 -6.16
C SER A 48 28.45 -15.27 -5.78
N PHE A 49 28.25 -16.42 -6.42
CA PHE A 49 27.13 -17.33 -6.17
C PHE A 49 27.52 -18.53 -5.28
N GLY A 50 28.82 -18.72 -5.01
CA GLY A 50 29.34 -19.93 -4.37
C GLY A 50 29.27 -21.16 -5.29
N ASN A 51 29.40 -22.36 -4.71
CA ASN A 51 29.37 -23.63 -5.44
C ASN A 51 27.94 -24.04 -5.88
N ILE A 52 27.23 -23.17 -6.61
CA ILE A 52 25.93 -23.53 -7.19
C ILE A 52 26.16 -24.50 -8.35
N ARG A 53 25.47 -25.65 -8.31
CA ARG A 53 25.48 -26.67 -9.39
C ARG A 53 25.09 -26.08 -10.76
N ALA A 54 24.45 -24.92 -10.81
CA ALA A 54 24.11 -24.16 -12.02
C ALA A 54 25.36 -23.72 -12.79
N LEU A 55 26.50 -23.57 -12.14
CA LEU A 55 27.74 -23.07 -12.75
C LEU A 55 28.78 -24.18 -12.95
N GLY A 56 28.54 -25.38 -12.41
CA GLY A 56 29.44 -26.53 -12.53
C GLY A 56 29.47 -27.15 -13.92
N GLY A 57 30.65 -27.62 -14.34
CA GLY A 57 30.90 -28.23 -15.66
C GLY A 57 30.83 -29.76 -15.72
N SER A 58 30.43 -30.44 -14.63
CA SER A 58 30.49 -31.91 -14.57
C SER A 58 29.36 -32.63 -15.32
N ILE A 59 28.24 -31.94 -15.59
CA ILE A 59 27.09 -32.48 -16.32
C ILE A 59 26.53 -31.38 -17.24
N TYR A 60 26.32 -31.67 -18.52
CA TYR A 60 25.67 -30.73 -19.43
C TYR A 60 24.25 -30.43 -18.95
N ARG A 61 23.93 -29.15 -18.78
CA ARG A 61 22.59 -28.67 -18.47
C ARG A 61 22.19 -27.54 -19.43
N PRO A 62 20.96 -27.54 -19.95
CA PRO A 62 20.47 -26.46 -20.79
C PRO A 62 20.58 -25.10 -20.09
N PRO A 63 20.84 -24.00 -20.83
CA PRO A 63 20.92 -22.65 -20.27
C PRO A 63 19.70 -22.27 -19.42
N GLU A 64 18.52 -22.78 -19.77
CA GLU A 64 17.24 -22.55 -19.09
C GLU A 64 17.26 -23.11 -17.67
N SER A 65 17.67 -24.38 -17.53
CA SER A 65 17.77 -25.04 -16.22
C SER A 65 18.80 -24.33 -15.34
N ARG A 66 19.94 -23.93 -15.91
CA ARG A 66 21.00 -23.23 -15.17
C ARG A 66 20.54 -21.84 -14.71
N PHE A 67 19.82 -21.11 -15.56
CA PHE A 67 19.29 -19.79 -15.20
C PHE A 67 18.19 -19.89 -14.14
N GLN A 68 17.31 -20.89 -14.25
CA GLN A 68 16.25 -21.13 -13.27
C GLN A 68 16.82 -21.42 -11.87
N ASP A 69 17.90 -22.20 -11.76
CA ASP A 69 18.57 -22.44 -10.49
C ASP A 69 19.15 -21.14 -9.88
N LEU A 70 19.75 -20.27 -10.71
CA LEU A 70 20.25 -18.97 -10.25
C LEU A 70 19.12 -18.05 -9.78
N LEU A 71 17.99 -18.04 -10.49
CA LEU A 71 16.81 -17.29 -10.08
C LEU A 71 16.23 -17.82 -8.76
N ASN A 72 16.13 -19.15 -8.61
CA ASN A 72 15.66 -19.77 -7.38
C ASN A 72 16.59 -19.45 -6.20
N HIS A 73 17.90 -19.50 -6.39
CA HIS A 73 18.87 -19.11 -5.36
C HIS A 73 18.66 -17.67 -4.88
N GLU A 74 18.56 -16.72 -5.82
CA GLU A 74 18.32 -15.31 -5.47
C GLU A 74 16.95 -15.10 -4.83
N LEU A 75 15.94 -15.84 -5.29
CA LEU A 75 14.58 -15.80 -4.76
C LEU A 75 14.52 -16.32 -3.32
N ASP A 76 15.18 -17.43 -3.02
CA ASP A 76 15.25 -18.00 -1.67
C ASP A 76 15.95 -17.04 -0.71
N LYS A 77 17.05 -16.40 -1.16
CA LYS A 77 17.74 -15.35 -0.39
C LYS A 77 16.79 -14.19 -0.07
N ILE A 78 16.07 -13.71 -1.08
CA ILE A 78 15.16 -12.56 -0.95
C ILE A 78 13.96 -12.89 -0.06
N ASN A 79 13.35 -14.06 -0.24
CA ASN A 79 12.25 -14.57 0.59
C ASN A 79 12.67 -14.68 2.06
N LYS A 80 13.83 -15.30 2.33
CA LYS A 80 14.35 -15.46 3.71
C LYS A 80 14.55 -14.12 4.40
N PHE A 81 15.25 -13.18 3.74
CA PHE A 81 15.46 -11.85 4.32
C PHE A 81 14.14 -11.15 4.62
N ALA A 82 13.24 -11.08 3.62
CA ALA A 82 11.98 -10.36 3.76
C ALA A 82 11.10 -10.94 4.87
N GLY A 83 11.06 -12.27 5.03
CA GLY A 83 10.29 -12.92 6.10
C GLY A 83 10.88 -12.73 7.50
N ILE A 84 12.21 -12.74 7.63
CA ILE A 84 12.88 -12.45 8.91
C ILE A 84 12.63 -10.99 9.31
N THR A 85 12.81 -10.05 8.38
CA THR A 85 12.58 -8.62 8.63
C THR A 85 11.14 -8.34 9.02
N ALA A 86 10.16 -8.86 8.27
CA ALA A 86 8.74 -8.66 8.60
C ALA A 86 8.39 -9.24 9.99
N THR A 87 8.95 -10.39 10.35
CA THR A 87 8.76 -11.01 11.67
C THR A 87 9.38 -10.18 12.78
N ALA A 88 10.58 -9.64 12.56
CA ALA A 88 11.25 -8.76 13.52
C ALA A 88 10.42 -7.49 13.76
N ILE A 89 9.90 -6.86 12.71
CA ILE A 89 9.02 -5.68 12.81
C ILE A 89 7.81 -5.99 13.69
N VAL A 90 7.08 -7.08 13.38
CA VAL A 90 5.90 -7.48 14.16
C VAL A 90 6.27 -7.77 15.62
N GLY A 91 7.40 -8.45 15.86
CA GLY A 91 7.90 -8.74 17.20
C GLY A 91 8.22 -7.49 18.01
N SER A 92 8.92 -6.52 17.42
CA SER A 92 9.28 -5.26 18.06
C SER A 92 8.06 -4.38 18.35
N LEU A 93 7.11 -4.27 17.40
CA LEU A 93 5.86 -3.54 17.62
C LEU A 93 4.99 -4.20 18.71
N ARG A 94 4.96 -5.53 18.77
CA ARG A 94 4.32 -6.28 19.87
C ARG A 94 4.93 -5.96 21.21
N GLN A 95 6.26 -5.88 21.27
CA GLN A 95 6.97 -5.55 22.50
C GLN A 95 6.66 -4.11 22.92
N ALA A 96 6.74 -3.14 22.00
CA ALA A 96 6.37 -1.75 22.27
C ALA A 96 4.94 -1.61 22.83
N LEU A 97 3.96 -2.36 22.29
CA LEU A 97 2.59 -2.36 22.84
C LEU A 97 2.51 -2.94 24.26
N LYS A 98 3.33 -3.94 24.60
CA LYS A 98 3.39 -4.47 25.97
C LYS A 98 3.99 -3.44 26.91
N ASP A 99 5.07 -2.79 26.50
CA ASP A 99 5.78 -1.80 27.29
C ASP A 99 4.86 -0.59 27.56
N ILE A 100 4.14 -0.12 26.54
CA ILE A 100 3.08 0.90 26.66
C ILE A 100 2.03 0.49 27.70
N ARG A 101 1.52 -0.76 27.64
CA ARG A 101 0.53 -1.25 28.61
C ARG A 101 1.08 -1.31 30.03
N GLN A 102 2.30 -1.78 30.19
CA GLN A 102 2.96 -1.82 31.49
C GLN A 102 3.11 -0.42 32.08
N LEU A 103 3.52 0.57 31.28
CA LEU A 103 3.58 1.96 31.72
C LEU A 103 2.20 2.53 32.09
N MET A 104 1.18 2.24 31.29
CA MET A 104 -0.20 2.65 31.56
C MET A 104 -0.72 2.07 32.89
N ASP A 105 -0.42 0.80 33.18
CA ASP A 105 -0.81 0.13 34.41
C ASP A 105 -0.04 0.67 35.62
N GLN A 106 1.26 0.94 35.47
CA GLN A 106 2.08 1.58 36.52
C GLN A 106 1.52 2.96 36.89
N HIS A 107 1.18 3.80 35.90
CA HIS A 107 0.52 5.08 36.13
C HIS A 107 -0.81 4.95 36.88
N GLN A 108 -1.63 3.94 36.55
CA GLN A 108 -2.93 3.73 37.22
C GLN A 108 -2.80 3.15 38.63
N SER A 109 -1.73 2.42 38.92
CA SER A 109 -1.51 1.76 40.22
C SER A 109 -1.17 2.71 41.37
N GLY A 110 -0.95 4.00 41.10
CA GLY A 110 -0.80 5.04 42.12
C GLY A 110 0.57 5.13 42.80
N GLU A 111 1.56 4.32 42.38
CA GLU A 111 2.98 4.61 42.61
C GLU A 111 3.43 5.52 41.47
N PRO A 112 3.59 6.85 41.68
CA PRO A 112 4.07 7.70 40.61
C PRO A 112 5.48 7.24 40.25
N PRO A 113 5.75 6.77 39.01
CA PRO A 113 7.11 6.58 38.57
C PRO A 113 7.86 7.92 38.72
N ASP A 114 9.16 7.87 38.96
CA ASP A 114 9.99 9.07 38.86
C ASP A 114 9.68 9.73 37.50
N PRO A 115 9.21 11.00 37.46
CA PRO A 115 8.83 11.66 36.22
C PRO A 115 9.94 11.58 35.15
N SER A 116 11.20 11.61 35.60
CA SER A 116 12.37 11.50 34.71
C SER A 116 12.49 10.10 34.09
N HIS A 117 12.19 9.06 34.88
CA HIS A 117 12.21 7.67 34.42
C HIS A 117 11.07 7.41 33.43
N PHE A 118 9.87 7.90 33.73
CA PHE A 118 8.72 7.75 32.85
C PHE A 118 8.95 8.40 31.47
N ILE A 119 9.43 9.65 31.45
CA ILE A 119 9.76 10.35 30.20
C ILE A 119 10.80 9.57 29.40
N HIS A 120 11.87 9.08 30.04
CA HIS A 120 12.91 8.32 29.37
C HIS A 120 12.39 6.98 28.80
N GLU A 121 11.53 6.26 29.53
CA GLU A 121 10.91 5.03 29.01
C GLU A 121 9.98 5.31 27.83
N LEU A 122 9.20 6.39 27.92
CA LEU A 122 8.30 6.82 26.86
C LEU A 122 9.04 7.27 25.59
N GLU A 123 10.13 8.04 25.72
CA GLU A 123 11.04 8.35 24.61
C GLU A 123 11.69 7.09 24.03
N SER A 124 12.08 6.12 24.87
CA SER A 124 12.65 4.85 24.41
C SER A 124 11.64 4.05 23.58
N ILE A 125 10.38 4.00 24.01
CA ILE A 125 9.29 3.35 23.27
C ILE A 125 9.02 4.08 21.95
N GLU A 126 8.94 5.42 21.96
CA GLU A 126 8.74 6.20 20.74
C GLU A 126 9.84 5.92 19.71
N ASN A 127 11.11 5.97 20.14
CA ASN A 127 12.26 5.66 19.29
C ASN A 127 12.22 4.23 18.73
N ALA A 128 11.75 3.26 19.53
CA ALA A 128 11.58 1.88 19.07
C ALA A 128 10.51 1.77 17.99
N ILE A 129 9.37 2.46 18.14
CA ILE A 129 8.29 2.50 17.15
C ILE A 129 8.76 3.22 15.89
N ASP A 130 9.41 4.39 16.01
CA ASP A 130 9.96 5.17 14.89
C ASP A 130 10.98 4.34 14.08
N SER A 131 11.82 3.56 14.76
CA SER A 131 12.75 2.63 14.10
C SER A 131 12.01 1.57 13.27
N GLN A 132 10.93 0.98 13.81
CA GLN A 132 10.13 0.01 13.04
C GLN A 132 9.39 0.67 11.87
N ALA A 133 8.95 1.91 12.04
CA ALA A 133 8.36 2.73 10.99
C ALA A 133 9.31 2.87 9.78
N GLU A 134 10.60 3.15 10.01
CA GLU A 134 11.59 3.22 8.92
C GLU A 134 11.88 1.83 8.33
N GLU A 135 11.93 0.76 9.13
CA GLU A 135 12.08 -0.61 8.61
C GLU A 135 10.93 -1.01 7.68
N ILE A 136 9.69 -0.58 7.95
CA ILE A 136 8.53 -0.80 7.06
C ILE A 136 8.75 -0.11 5.70
N VAL A 137 9.23 1.13 5.70
CA VAL A 137 9.54 1.87 4.46
C VAL A 137 10.64 1.16 3.66
N ILE A 138 11.71 0.74 4.34
CA ILE A 138 12.82 0.01 3.71
C ILE A 138 12.34 -1.32 3.12
N LEU A 139 11.46 -2.04 3.82
CA LEU A 139 10.93 -3.32 3.35
C LEU A 139 10.02 -3.17 2.12
N ASP A 140 9.23 -2.10 2.03
CA ASP A 140 8.42 -1.77 0.85
C ASP A 140 9.30 -1.46 -0.37
N ALA A 141 10.33 -0.63 -0.18
CA ALA A 141 11.33 -0.35 -1.20
C ALA A 141 12.08 -1.62 -1.63
N TYR A 142 12.45 -2.47 -0.67
CA TYR A 142 13.11 -3.76 -0.91
C TYR A 142 12.25 -4.67 -1.80
N LYS A 143 10.95 -4.82 -1.49
CA LYS A 143 10.00 -5.59 -2.31
C LYS A 143 9.95 -5.05 -3.75
N SER A 144 9.76 -3.74 -3.90
CA SER A 144 9.60 -3.08 -5.21
C SER A 144 10.86 -3.15 -6.09
N LEU A 145 12.04 -2.93 -5.50
CA LEU A 145 13.32 -2.99 -6.20
C LEU A 145 13.67 -4.42 -6.64
N ASN A 146 13.46 -5.42 -5.78
CA ASN A 146 13.74 -6.82 -6.11
C ASN A 146 12.77 -7.36 -7.17
N PHE A 147 11.47 -7.04 -7.07
CA PHE A 147 10.50 -7.39 -8.11
C PHE A 147 10.90 -6.82 -9.48
N THR A 148 11.30 -5.53 -9.50
CA THR A 148 11.81 -4.89 -10.72
C THR A 148 13.08 -5.56 -11.24
N GLY A 149 13.99 -5.96 -10.34
CA GLY A 149 15.22 -6.67 -10.69
C GLY A 149 14.95 -8.02 -11.35
N PHE A 150 14.04 -8.82 -10.79
CA PHE A 150 13.59 -10.08 -11.39
C PHE A 150 12.93 -9.87 -12.76
N ARG A 151 12.03 -8.88 -12.89
CA ARG A 151 11.40 -8.52 -14.17
C ARG A 151 12.44 -8.15 -15.22
N LYS A 152 13.44 -7.35 -14.86
CA LYS A 152 14.48 -6.88 -15.80
C LYS A 152 15.48 -7.98 -16.16
N ILE A 153 15.84 -8.86 -15.23
CA ILE A 153 16.85 -9.90 -15.50
C ILE A 153 16.26 -11.04 -16.33
N THR A 154 15.00 -11.41 -16.10
CA THR A 154 14.29 -12.42 -16.90
C THR A 154 14.05 -11.94 -18.32
N LYS A 155 13.59 -10.68 -18.51
CA LYS A 155 13.50 -10.06 -19.85
C LYS A 155 14.85 -10.04 -20.58
N LYS A 156 15.95 -9.80 -19.85
CA LYS A 156 17.29 -9.82 -20.45
C LYS A 156 17.70 -11.23 -20.90
N TYR A 157 17.41 -12.25 -20.10
CA TYR A 157 17.65 -13.63 -20.47
C TYR A 157 16.86 -14.03 -21.73
N ASP A 158 15.57 -13.70 -21.79
CA ASP A 158 14.72 -13.97 -22.96
C ASP A 158 15.25 -13.34 -24.24
N LYS A 159 15.77 -12.10 -24.17
CA LYS A 159 16.42 -11.44 -25.31
C LYS A 159 17.69 -12.17 -25.79
N ASN A 160 18.49 -12.71 -24.87
CA ASN A 160 19.75 -13.39 -25.18
C ASN A 160 19.54 -14.83 -25.66
N ASN A 161 18.53 -15.53 -25.13
CA ASN A 161 18.29 -16.96 -25.38
C ASN A 161 17.10 -17.23 -26.32
N ARG A 162 16.39 -16.18 -26.78
CA ARG A 162 15.16 -16.26 -27.58
C ARG A 162 14.07 -17.13 -26.94
N SER A 163 13.95 -17.05 -25.62
CA SER A 163 12.97 -17.78 -24.81
C SER A 163 11.79 -16.90 -24.38
N ALA A 164 10.80 -17.51 -23.72
CA ALA A 164 9.66 -16.85 -23.08
C ALA A 164 9.59 -17.14 -21.57
N ALA A 165 10.75 -17.33 -20.93
CA ALA A 165 10.85 -17.73 -19.53
C ALA A 165 10.37 -16.63 -18.57
N ALA A 166 10.44 -15.35 -18.97
CA ALA A 166 10.03 -14.24 -18.11
C ALA A 166 8.55 -14.30 -17.73
N SER A 167 7.66 -14.63 -18.67
CA SER A 167 6.21 -14.66 -18.38
C SER A 167 5.88 -15.71 -17.31
N TRP A 168 6.44 -16.91 -17.45
CA TRP A 168 6.24 -18.01 -16.50
C TRP A 168 6.84 -17.68 -15.13
N PHE A 169 8.07 -17.19 -15.09
CA PHE A 169 8.74 -16.85 -13.84
C PHE A 169 8.03 -15.71 -13.11
N MET A 170 7.63 -14.65 -13.82
CA MET A 170 6.95 -13.50 -13.20
C MET A 170 5.56 -13.88 -12.66
N SER A 171 4.84 -14.77 -13.35
CA SER A 171 3.56 -15.29 -12.84
C SER A 171 3.71 -16.14 -11.56
N ARG A 172 4.86 -16.80 -11.39
CA ARG A 172 5.20 -17.48 -10.14
C ARG A 172 5.63 -16.48 -9.07
N LEU A 173 6.47 -15.51 -9.43
CA LEU A 173 7.06 -14.54 -8.52
C LEU A 173 6.01 -13.77 -7.71
N THR A 174 4.87 -13.44 -8.32
CA THR A 174 3.76 -12.73 -7.63
C THR A 174 3.17 -13.53 -6.47
N LYS A 175 3.41 -14.83 -6.38
CA LYS A 175 2.94 -15.74 -5.33
C LYS A 175 4.04 -16.09 -4.31
N GLU A 176 5.23 -15.52 -4.44
CA GLU A 176 6.36 -15.79 -3.56
C GLU A 176 6.26 -14.97 -2.26
N GLN A 177 6.85 -15.47 -1.17
CA GLN A 177 6.65 -14.92 0.17
C GLN A 177 6.94 -13.41 0.27
N PHE A 178 8.05 -12.94 -0.28
CA PHE A 178 8.40 -11.51 -0.21
C PHE A 178 7.38 -10.59 -0.91
N MET A 179 6.62 -11.12 -1.87
CA MET A 179 5.54 -10.38 -2.53
C MET A 179 4.25 -10.38 -1.71
N LEU A 180 4.04 -11.42 -0.92
CA LEU A 180 2.85 -11.63 -0.08
C LEU A 180 2.95 -10.96 1.30
N ILE A 181 4.01 -10.18 1.57
CA ILE A 181 4.10 -9.37 2.79
C ILE A 181 2.91 -8.40 2.85
N ASP A 182 2.16 -8.48 3.93
CA ASP A 182 1.02 -7.62 4.19
C ASP A 182 1.45 -6.32 4.88
N PHE A 183 1.70 -5.29 4.07
CA PHE A 183 2.04 -3.96 4.59
C PHE A 183 0.86 -3.29 5.28
N ASP A 184 -0.37 -3.63 4.92
CA ASP A 184 -1.55 -3.04 5.56
C ASP A 184 -1.60 -3.54 7.01
N TYR A 185 -1.37 -4.83 7.25
CA TYR A 185 -1.22 -5.34 8.62
C TYR A 185 -0.12 -4.63 9.41
N LEU A 186 1.08 -4.46 8.83
CA LEU A 186 2.18 -3.75 9.50
C LEU A 186 1.79 -2.30 9.87
N LEU A 187 1.16 -1.58 8.95
CA LEU A 187 0.67 -0.22 9.18
C LEU A 187 -0.46 -0.16 10.21
N SER A 188 -1.31 -1.20 10.30
CA SER A 188 -2.36 -1.27 11.32
C SER A 188 -1.78 -1.38 12.72
N ILE A 189 -0.79 -2.26 12.93
CA ILE A 189 -0.11 -2.39 14.22
C ILE A 189 0.63 -1.09 14.55
N LEU A 190 1.34 -0.52 13.57
CA LEU A 190 2.03 0.76 13.74
C LEU A 190 1.05 1.86 14.18
N SER A 191 -0.11 1.96 13.54
CA SER A 191 -1.16 2.91 13.90
C SER A 191 -1.70 2.68 15.31
N VAL A 192 -1.81 1.42 15.75
CA VAL A 192 -2.19 1.08 17.13
C VAL A 192 -1.13 1.58 18.11
N CYS A 193 0.15 1.30 17.85
CA CYS A 193 1.26 1.69 18.72
C CYS A 193 1.29 3.22 18.91
N TYR A 194 1.27 3.99 17.82
CA TYR A 194 1.25 5.45 17.92
C TYR A 194 -0.03 6.00 18.55
N SER A 195 -1.18 5.35 18.38
CA SER A 195 -2.42 5.79 19.03
C SER A 195 -2.34 5.65 20.55
N GLU A 196 -1.84 4.53 21.05
CA GLU A 196 -1.64 4.35 22.50
C GLU A 196 -0.51 5.23 23.04
N LEU A 197 0.56 5.44 22.26
CA LEU A 197 1.63 6.37 22.63
C LEU A 197 1.11 7.81 22.76
N ARG A 198 0.30 8.28 21.80
CA ARG A 198 -0.36 9.61 21.90
C ARG A 198 -1.25 9.70 23.13
N ARG A 199 -1.96 8.62 23.48
CA ARG A 199 -2.78 8.55 24.69
C ARG A 199 -1.93 8.70 25.96
N LEU A 200 -0.75 8.10 25.99
CA LEU A 200 0.21 8.25 27.09
C LEU A 200 0.74 9.69 27.21
N HIS A 201 1.17 10.31 26.10
CA HIS A 201 1.59 11.72 26.10
C HIS A 201 0.49 12.67 26.58
N ALA A 202 -0.78 12.40 26.22
CA ALA A 202 -1.90 13.20 26.70
C ALA A 202 -2.10 13.10 28.23
N MET A 203 -1.79 11.95 28.82
CA MET A 203 -1.82 11.77 30.28
C MET A 203 -0.69 12.57 30.95
N GLU A 204 0.53 12.50 30.44
CA GLU A 204 1.68 13.30 30.91
C GLU A 204 1.37 14.80 30.89
N ALA A 205 0.86 15.30 29.76
CA ALA A 205 0.55 16.72 29.58
C ALA A 205 -0.55 17.21 30.54
N SER A 206 -1.47 16.35 30.96
CA SER A 206 -2.53 16.69 31.91
C SER A 206 -2.04 16.84 33.36
N GLU A 207 -0.89 16.26 33.70
CA GLU A 207 -0.26 16.36 35.03
C GLU A 207 0.72 17.55 35.13
N SER A 208 1.20 18.06 33.99
CA SER A 208 1.99 19.29 33.93
C SER A 208 1.11 20.55 34.04
N ASP A 209 1.46 21.47 34.94
CA ASP A 209 0.71 22.67 35.34
C ASP A 209 0.15 23.50 34.14
N PRO A 210 -1.13 23.93 34.12
CA PRO A 210 -1.77 24.59 32.97
C PRO A 210 -1.20 25.96 32.57
N GLN A 211 -0.19 26.48 33.27
CA GLN A 211 0.35 27.84 33.12
C GLN A 211 1.58 27.96 32.21
N SER A 212 2.14 26.88 31.67
CA SER A 212 3.35 26.93 30.82
C SER A 212 3.09 27.12 29.32
N ARG A 213 1.82 27.20 28.86
CA ARG A 213 1.48 27.48 27.45
C ARG A 213 1.61 28.96 27.08
N GLY A 214 2.80 29.51 27.29
CA GLY A 214 3.15 30.86 26.90
C GLY A 214 4.56 30.92 26.33
N VAL A 215 4.64 31.18 25.03
CA VAL A 215 5.80 31.69 24.27
C VAL A 215 6.79 30.65 23.73
N SER A 216 6.75 30.47 22.40
CA SER A 216 7.88 30.57 21.45
C SER A 216 7.45 29.88 20.13
N GLY A 217 7.67 30.38 18.91
CA GLY A 217 8.30 31.59 18.41
C GLY A 217 7.85 31.83 16.96
N THR A 218 8.12 33.03 16.45
CA THR A 218 7.84 33.42 15.07
C THR A 218 8.75 32.69 14.08
N VAL A 219 8.22 31.79 13.26
CA VAL A 219 8.92 31.23 12.09
C VAL A 219 7.93 30.95 10.95
N GLY A 220 8.24 31.48 9.76
CA GLY A 220 7.86 30.95 8.44
C GLY A 220 6.37 30.93 8.07
N ALA A 221 6.01 31.65 6.99
CA ALA A 221 4.70 31.51 6.36
C ALA A 221 4.50 30.05 5.85
N SER A 222 3.73 29.26 6.60
CA SER A 222 3.19 27.96 6.18
C SER A 222 1.94 28.17 5.33
N ALA A 223 1.66 27.29 4.37
CA ALA A 223 0.41 27.27 3.59
C ALA A 223 -0.85 27.17 4.47
N PHE A 224 -0.69 26.77 5.74
CA PHE A 224 -1.75 26.69 6.75
C PHE A 224 -1.80 27.93 7.70
N GLY A 225 -1.06 29.01 7.38
CA GLY A 225 -0.74 30.12 8.29
C GLY A 225 -1.75 31.26 8.46
N GLU A 226 -2.99 31.14 8.00
CA GLU A 226 -4.06 32.11 8.35
C GLU A 226 -5.19 31.41 9.13
N PRO A 227 -5.68 32.00 10.23
CA PRO A 227 -6.75 31.40 11.03
C PRO A 227 -8.03 31.25 10.20
N VAL A 228 -8.59 30.05 10.23
CA VAL A 228 -9.84 29.69 9.56
C VAL A 228 -11.02 30.07 10.47
N GLY A 229 -12.16 30.48 9.90
CA GLY A 229 -13.39 30.65 10.67
C GLY A 229 -13.75 29.34 11.41
N GLU A 230 -14.40 29.44 12.57
CA GLU A 230 -14.63 28.32 13.52
C GLU A 230 -15.33 27.07 12.92
N ASN A 231 -15.91 27.17 11.71
CA ASN A 231 -16.59 26.08 11.01
C ASN A 231 -16.11 25.81 9.58
N GLU A 232 -15.14 26.57 9.08
CA GLU A 232 -14.65 26.43 7.71
C GLU A 232 -13.59 25.33 7.61
N ILE A 233 -13.67 24.55 6.53
CA ILE A 233 -12.74 23.45 6.23
C ILE A 233 -11.82 23.94 5.12
N ARG A 234 -10.51 23.83 5.32
CA ARG A 234 -9.53 24.06 4.25
C ARG A 234 -8.96 22.72 3.80
N SER A 235 -8.90 22.53 2.48
CA SER A 235 -8.34 21.33 1.86
C SER A 235 -7.25 21.71 0.89
N VAL A 236 -6.12 21.01 0.97
CA VAL A 236 -4.97 21.20 0.09
C VAL A 236 -4.57 19.84 -0.48
N LYS A 237 -4.30 19.82 -1.78
CA LYS A 237 -3.93 18.61 -2.51
C LYS A 237 -2.47 18.65 -2.94
N TYR A 238 -1.81 17.51 -2.81
CA TYR A 238 -0.40 17.33 -3.11
C TYR A 238 -0.21 16.12 -4.04
N TRP A 239 0.79 16.19 -4.89
CA TRP A 239 1.30 15.04 -5.64
C TRP A 239 2.47 14.41 -4.91
N ILE A 240 2.50 13.08 -4.93
CA ILE A 240 3.54 12.26 -4.31
C ILE A 240 4.21 11.45 -5.41
N ASN A 241 5.38 11.92 -5.87
CA ASN A 241 6.08 11.38 -7.05
C ASN A 241 6.92 10.13 -6.75
N ALA A 242 7.12 9.81 -5.47
CA ALA A 242 7.80 8.62 -4.96
C ALA A 242 7.48 8.42 -3.46
N GLU A 243 7.82 7.25 -2.90
CA GLU A 243 7.87 7.05 -1.44
C GLU A 243 6.52 7.18 -0.70
N SER A 244 5.40 6.74 -1.29
CA SER A 244 4.08 6.76 -0.63
C SER A 244 4.08 6.08 0.75
N MET A 245 4.87 5.01 0.93
CA MET A 245 5.01 4.34 2.23
C MET A 245 5.59 5.26 3.31
N ARG A 246 6.59 6.08 2.97
CA ARG A 246 7.19 7.03 3.91
C ARG A 246 6.21 8.13 4.31
N VAL A 247 5.39 8.60 3.36
CA VAL A 247 4.29 9.53 3.62
C VAL A 247 3.27 8.91 4.58
N LYS A 248 2.85 7.66 4.35
CA LYS A 248 1.91 6.95 5.25
C LYS A 248 2.45 6.84 6.66
N VAL A 249 3.69 6.37 6.82
CA VAL A 249 4.31 6.21 8.14
C VAL A 249 4.41 7.55 8.89
N LYS A 250 4.84 8.62 8.21
CA LYS A 250 4.89 9.97 8.77
C LYS A 250 3.50 10.45 9.21
N ILE A 251 2.46 10.20 8.41
CA ILE A 251 1.07 10.55 8.78
C ILE A 251 0.60 9.74 9.98
N ILE A 252 0.83 8.43 10.02
CA ILE A 252 0.36 7.51 11.08
C ILE A 252 0.89 7.92 12.47
N LYS A 253 2.11 8.46 12.53
CA LYS A 253 2.69 8.99 13.76
C LYS A 253 1.81 10.08 14.41
N HIS A 254 1.11 10.88 13.61
CA HIS A 254 0.28 11.99 14.09
C HIS A 254 -1.22 11.72 13.99
N VAL A 255 -1.65 10.96 12.99
CA VAL A 255 -3.07 10.78 12.63
C VAL A 255 -3.39 9.28 12.47
N PRO A 256 -4.34 8.74 13.26
CA PRO A 256 -4.75 7.35 13.15
C PRO A 256 -5.21 6.95 11.73
N LEU A 257 -4.77 5.78 11.27
CA LEU A 257 -5.28 5.12 10.07
C LEU A 257 -6.72 4.63 10.29
N LEU A 258 -7.53 4.66 9.22
CA LEU A 258 -8.89 4.14 9.19
C LEU A 258 -8.95 2.80 8.44
N ALA A 259 -9.94 1.98 8.80
CA ALA A 259 -10.32 0.80 8.01
C ALA A 259 -11.09 1.21 6.75
N GLN A 260 -11.22 0.28 5.79
CA GLN A 260 -12.01 0.48 4.58
C GLN A 260 -13.40 1.07 4.88
N GLY A 261 -13.79 2.06 4.06
CA GLY A 261 -15.04 2.80 4.21
C GLY A 261 -15.02 3.84 5.33
N GLY A 262 -13.83 4.24 5.80
CA GLY A 262 -13.65 5.32 6.76
C GLY A 262 -14.08 4.98 8.19
N LYS A 263 -14.14 3.69 8.52
CA LYS A 263 -14.46 3.22 9.87
C LYS A 263 -13.22 3.33 10.77
N LYS A 264 -13.42 3.65 12.05
CA LYS A 264 -12.34 3.59 13.04
C LYS A 264 -11.83 2.14 13.09
N LEU A 265 -10.51 1.96 13.05
CA LEU A 265 -9.93 0.64 13.25
C LEU A 265 -10.39 0.07 14.59
N GLU A 266 -10.72 -1.22 14.63
CA GLU A 266 -11.01 -1.91 15.88
C GLU A 266 -9.70 -2.18 16.63
N TYR A 267 -9.09 -1.11 17.14
CA TYR A 267 -7.85 -1.14 17.90
C TYR A 267 -7.85 -2.22 19.00
N PRO A 268 -8.93 -2.41 19.79
CA PRO A 268 -8.97 -3.48 20.80
C PRO A 268 -8.84 -4.89 20.22
N SER A 269 -9.48 -5.16 19.08
CA SER A 269 -9.43 -6.45 18.38
C SER A 269 -8.02 -6.71 17.86
N ILE A 270 -7.40 -5.71 17.21
CA ILE A 270 -6.03 -5.80 16.70
C ILE A 270 -5.04 -5.98 17.87
N GLN A 271 -5.17 -5.20 18.94
CA GLN A 271 -4.32 -5.33 20.12
C GLN A 271 -4.45 -6.73 20.76
N HIS A 272 -5.66 -7.27 20.89
CA HIS A 272 -5.87 -8.60 21.44
C HIS A 272 -5.22 -9.69 20.57
N GLU A 273 -5.37 -9.59 19.25
CA GLU A 273 -4.73 -10.52 18.30
C GLU A 273 -3.20 -10.45 18.38
N VAL A 274 -2.67 -9.23 18.39
CA VAL A 274 -1.24 -8.93 18.39
C VAL A 274 -0.57 -9.36 19.70
N LEU A 275 -1.26 -9.22 20.83
CA LEU A 275 -0.75 -9.59 22.15
C LEU A 275 -1.03 -11.03 22.55
N ASN A 276 -1.86 -11.75 21.80
CA ASN A 276 -2.11 -13.16 22.05
C ASN A 276 -0.81 -13.97 21.83
N PRO A 277 -0.29 -14.66 22.88
CA PRO A 277 0.95 -15.41 22.79
C PRO A 277 0.88 -16.61 21.84
N LEU A 278 -0.32 -17.05 21.46
CA LEU A 278 -0.53 -18.14 20.49
C LEU A 278 -0.40 -17.65 19.04
N THR A 279 -0.43 -16.34 18.80
CA THR A 279 -0.34 -15.76 17.45
C THR A 279 1.11 -15.74 16.97
N GLN A 280 1.47 -16.60 16.01
CA GLN A 280 2.82 -16.63 15.46
C GLN A 280 3.12 -15.39 14.59
N PRO A 281 4.22 -14.64 14.83
CA PRO A 281 4.56 -13.43 14.06
C PRO A 281 4.70 -13.67 12.55
N LEU A 282 5.33 -14.79 12.16
CA LEU A 282 5.51 -15.18 10.76
C LEU A 282 4.16 -15.37 10.06
N GLN A 283 3.22 -16.04 10.71
CA GLN A 283 1.91 -16.28 10.12
C GLN A 283 1.16 -14.95 9.93
N THR A 284 1.25 -14.03 10.87
CA THR A 284 0.58 -12.72 10.77
C THR A 284 1.16 -11.76 9.72
N ALA A 285 2.45 -11.85 9.41
CA ALA A 285 3.06 -10.99 8.38
C ALA A 285 2.70 -11.40 6.94
N PHE A 286 2.23 -12.64 6.75
CA PHE A 286 1.91 -13.23 5.43
C PHE A 286 0.46 -13.67 5.27
N VAL A 287 -0.30 -13.75 6.36
CA VAL A 287 -1.76 -13.91 6.32
C VAL A 287 -2.34 -12.53 6.11
N GLN A 288 -3.30 -12.41 5.18
CA GLN A 288 -4.15 -11.24 5.07
C GLN A 288 -5.09 -11.22 6.29
N PRO A 289 -4.85 -10.44 7.35
CA PRO A 289 -5.94 -10.14 8.27
C PRO A 289 -7.06 -9.50 7.45
N GLY A 290 -8.31 -9.85 7.74
CA GLY A 290 -9.49 -9.33 7.05
C GLY A 290 -9.76 -7.83 7.25
N ALA A 291 -8.73 -7.04 7.57
CA ALA A 291 -8.78 -5.59 7.58
C ALA A 291 -8.26 -5.08 6.23
N ASP A 292 -9.12 -5.05 5.22
CA ASP A 292 -8.87 -4.22 4.04
C ASP A 292 -8.70 -2.77 4.55
N LEU A 293 -7.47 -2.26 4.58
CA LEU A 293 -7.17 -0.88 5.00
C LEU A 293 -7.22 0.08 3.82
N ARG A 294 -6.84 -0.42 2.64
CA ARG A 294 -6.98 0.32 1.39
C ARG A 294 -8.32 0.01 0.76
N SER A 295 -9.10 1.06 0.53
CA SER A 295 -10.33 0.92 -0.24
C SER A 295 -10.02 1.07 -1.74
N PHE A 296 -10.29 0.04 -2.53
CA PHE A 296 -10.30 0.20 -3.99
C PHE A 296 -11.58 0.95 -4.37
N THR A 297 -11.43 2.16 -4.89
CA THR A 297 -12.54 3.08 -5.15
C THR A 297 -12.61 3.43 -6.63
N SER A 298 -13.82 3.52 -7.16
CA SER A 298 -14.10 3.88 -8.54
C SER A 298 -15.02 5.09 -8.59
N TYR A 299 -14.64 6.10 -9.37
CA TYR A 299 -15.41 7.31 -9.67
C TYR A 299 -15.75 7.37 -11.15
N ILE A 300 -16.97 7.76 -11.48
CA ILE A 300 -17.42 8.10 -12.83
C ILE A 300 -17.81 9.56 -12.84
N TYR A 301 -17.12 10.34 -13.67
CA TYR A 301 -17.42 11.74 -13.90
C TYR A 301 -18.27 11.91 -15.15
N PHE A 302 -19.24 12.80 -15.04
CA PHE A 302 -20.15 13.13 -16.13
C PHE A 302 -19.83 14.51 -16.70
N ASP A 303 -19.92 14.62 -18.01
CA ASP A 303 -19.92 15.88 -18.73
C ASP A 303 -20.69 15.71 -20.05
N ASN A 304 -20.63 16.69 -20.95
CA ASN A 304 -21.29 16.63 -22.24
C ASN A 304 -20.30 16.76 -23.41
N GLU A 305 -20.81 16.68 -24.64
CA GLU A 305 -20.01 16.78 -25.87
C GLU A 305 -19.32 18.14 -26.07
N THR A 306 -19.75 19.17 -25.34
CA THR A 306 -19.14 20.51 -25.38
C THR A 306 -18.19 20.77 -24.21
N LEU A 307 -18.05 19.80 -23.29
CA LEU A 307 -17.18 19.87 -22.11
C LEU A 307 -17.55 21.04 -21.19
N ASP A 308 -18.84 21.33 -21.04
CA ASP A 308 -19.31 22.51 -20.30
C ASP A 308 -18.87 22.47 -18.83
N SER A 309 -19.01 21.31 -18.17
CA SER A 309 -18.65 21.19 -16.74
C SER A 309 -17.15 21.31 -16.54
N TYR A 310 -16.34 20.78 -17.47
CA TYR A 310 -14.90 20.98 -17.49
C TYR A 310 -14.52 22.46 -17.55
N TYR A 311 -15.10 23.22 -18.49
CA TYR A 311 -14.79 24.64 -18.62
C TYR A 311 -15.33 25.49 -17.46
N GLU A 312 -16.52 25.19 -16.95
CA GLU A 312 -17.08 25.86 -15.77
C GLU A 312 -16.18 25.70 -14.53
N VAL A 313 -15.58 24.53 -14.33
CA VAL A 313 -14.66 24.29 -13.22
C VAL A 313 -13.31 24.99 -13.45
N LEU A 314 -12.80 25.01 -14.69
CA LEU A 314 -11.59 25.77 -15.01
C LEU A 314 -11.78 27.29 -14.82
N ASP A 315 -12.97 27.80 -15.13
CA ASP A 315 -13.31 29.22 -15.02
C ASP A 315 -13.72 29.65 -13.61
N GLN A 316 -13.99 28.67 -12.74
CA GLN A 316 -14.32 28.94 -11.36
C GLN A 316 -13.17 29.69 -10.69
N ARG A 317 -13.47 30.90 -10.24
CA ARG A 317 -12.51 31.66 -9.45
C ARG A 317 -12.30 30.95 -8.13
N GLN A 318 -11.04 30.65 -7.86
CA GLN A 318 -10.64 30.04 -6.59
C GLN A 318 -10.52 31.07 -5.46
N ASP A 319 -10.84 32.35 -5.73
CA ASP A 319 -10.93 33.43 -4.73
C ASP A 319 -12.25 33.40 -3.93
N GLY A 320 -13.10 32.38 -4.16
CA GLY A 320 -14.39 32.20 -3.49
C GLY A 320 -15.50 33.16 -3.96
N ARG A 321 -15.23 34.03 -4.93
CA ARG A 321 -16.24 34.98 -5.46
C ARG A 321 -17.00 34.36 -6.62
N GLY A 322 -18.08 33.65 -6.30
CA GLY A 322 -19.00 33.05 -7.27
C GLY A 322 -19.78 31.88 -6.66
N GLN A 323 -20.83 31.40 -7.31
CA GLN A 323 -21.45 30.15 -6.90
C GLN A 323 -20.49 28.98 -7.19
N PRO A 324 -20.30 28.02 -6.27
CA PRO A 324 -19.40 26.90 -6.48
C PRO A 324 -19.90 26.01 -7.62
N THR A 325 -19.01 25.71 -8.58
CA THR A 325 -19.35 24.81 -9.68
C THR A 325 -19.50 23.39 -9.13
N GLN A 326 -20.66 22.78 -9.36
CA GLN A 326 -20.92 21.40 -8.99
C GLN A 326 -20.85 20.49 -10.22
N ILE A 327 -20.02 19.45 -10.12
CA ILE A 327 -19.93 18.35 -11.08
C ILE A 327 -20.74 17.15 -10.60
N ILE A 328 -21.18 16.32 -11.54
CA ILE A 328 -21.89 15.07 -11.23
C ILE A 328 -20.86 13.94 -11.20
N ARG A 329 -20.79 13.23 -10.07
CA ARG A 329 -19.91 12.08 -9.85
C ARG A 329 -20.70 10.91 -9.29
N PHE A 330 -20.61 9.75 -9.93
CA PHE A 330 -21.07 8.50 -9.32
C PHE A 330 -19.87 7.71 -8.82
N GLN A 331 -20.02 7.01 -7.69
CA GLN A 331 -18.91 6.28 -7.09
C GLN A 331 -19.34 4.97 -6.44
N TRP A 332 -18.41 4.03 -6.38
CA TRP A 332 -18.57 2.75 -5.68
C TRP A 332 -17.22 2.20 -5.22
N GLN A 333 -17.27 1.20 -4.34
CA GLN A 333 -16.10 0.43 -3.91
C GLN A 333 -15.95 -0.84 -4.76
N GLY A 334 -14.73 -1.17 -5.14
CA GLY A 334 -14.42 -2.32 -5.98
C GLY A 334 -14.40 -2.01 -7.47
N GLU A 335 -14.14 -3.05 -8.27
CA GLU A 335 -14.27 -3.00 -9.72
C GLU A 335 -15.73 -2.94 -10.16
N ASN A 336 -16.03 -2.35 -11.32
CA ASN A 336 -17.33 -2.60 -11.95
C ASN A 336 -17.34 -3.99 -12.59
N ASP A 337 -18.12 -4.88 -12.01
CA ASP A 337 -18.38 -6.26 -12.42
C ASP A 337 -19.82 -6.45 -12.93
N ASN A 338 -20.53 -5.33 -13.16
CA ASN A 338 -21.93 -5.30 -13.54
C ASN A 338 -22.90 -5.95 -12.53
N GLN A 339 -22.48 -6.17 -11.27
CA GLN A 339 -23.37 -6.70 -10.25
C GLN A 339 -24.53 -5.74 -9.95
N PRO A 340 -25.79 -6.18 -10.09
CA PRO A 340 -26.94 -5.27 -10.06
C PRO A 340 -27.25 -4.71 -8.66
N ASP A 341 -26.81 -5.39 -7.60
CA ASP A 341 -27.01 -4.99 -6.20
C ASP A 341 -25.85 -4.21 -5.58
N LYS A 342 -24.84 -3.88 -6.39
CA LYS A 342 -23.75 -2.98 -5.97
C LYS A 342 -24.32 -1.59 -5.65
N ASP A 343 -23.88 -1.04 -4.52
CA ASP A 343 -24.26 0.30 -4.07
C ASP A 343 -23.47 1.35 -4.84
N ILE A 344 -24.19 2.25 -5.50
CA ILE A 344 -23.64 3.39 -6.24
C ILE A 344 -24.07 4.67 -5.51
N ALA A 345 -23.11 5.44 -5.02
CA ALA A 345 -23.36 6.74 -4.43
C ALA A 345 -23.33 7.81 -5.53
N MET A 346 -24.41 8.59 -5.63
CA MET A 346 -24.56 9.68 -6.57
C MET A 346 -24.27 11.01 -5.85
N VAL A 347 -23.31 11.79 -6.36
CA VAL A 347 -22.75 12.96 -5.69
C VAL A 347 -22.80 14.18 -6.61
N LEU A 348 -23.24 15.31 -6.07
CA LEU A 348 -22.99 16.64 -6.64
C LEU A 348 -21.80 17.22 -5.89
N GLN A 349 -20.64 17.27 -6.54
CA GLN A 349 -19.37 17.61 -5.90
C GLN A 349 -18.88 18.97 -6.39
N ASN A 350 -18.42 19.83 -5.49
CA ASN A 350 -17.50 20.91 -5.82
C ASN A 350 -16.07 20.32 -5.93
N PRO A 351 -15.39 20.36 -7.08
CA PRO A 351 -14.10 19.70 -7.28
C PRO A 351 -12.96 20.19 -6.38
N PHE A 352 -13.10 21.42 -5.85
CA PHE A 352 -12.12 22.07 -4.98
C PHE A 352 -12.41 21.83 -3.50
N GLU A 353 -13.58 21.31 -3.16
CA GLU A 353 -13.85 20.83 -1.81
C GLU A 353 -13.14 19.50 -1.55
N PRO A 354 -12.91 19.17 -0.25
CA PRO A 354 -12.32 17.91 0.15
C PRO A 354 -12.93 16.72 -0.58
N ALA A 355 -12.09 15.80 -1.05
CA ALA A 355 -12.53 14.56 -1.68
C ALA A 355 -13.06 13.53 -0.67
N HIS A 356 -13.11 13.87 0.62
CA HIS A 356 -13.67 13.02 1.66
C HIS A 356 -15.08 12.61 1.27
N ASP A 357 -15.26 11.30 1.16
CA ASP A 357 -16.56 10.79 0.82
C ASP A 357 -17.55 11.20 1.91
N ALA A 358 -18.79 11.49 1.54
CA ALA A 358 -19.86 11.81 2.48
C ALA A 358 -20.10 10.70 3.54
N LEU A 359 -19.51 9.51 3.33
CA LEU A 359 -19.48 8.39 4.28
C LEU A 359 -18.43 8.55 5.38
N GLU A 360 -17.37 9.32 5.16
CA GLU A 360 -16.23 9.46 6.08
C GLU A 360 -16.35 10.70 6.98
N TRP A 361 -17.15 11.69 6.59
CA TRP A 361 -17.49 12.85 7.44
C TRP A 361 -18.97 12.83 7.84
N PRO A 362 -19.35 12.00 8.84
CA PRO A 362 -20.76 11.78 9.19
C PRO A 362 -21.47 13.04 9.72
N GLU A 363 -20.74 14.03 10.25
CA GLU A 363 -21.35 15.24 10.83
C GLU A 363 -21.79 16.29 9.81
N LYS A 364 -21.30 16.22 8.56
CA LYS A 364 -21.71 17.14 7.48
C LYS A 364 -22.05 16.37 6.21
N VAL A 365 -22.94 15.37 6.35
CA VAL A 365 -23.61 14.79 5.18
C VAL A 365 -24.47 15.86 4.50
N THR A 366 -24.78 17.00 5.14
CA THR A 366 -25.61 18.06 4.54
C THR A 366 -24.80 19.18 3.90
N HIS A 367 -25.27 19.71 2.76
CA HIS A 367 -24.80 20.98 2.20
C HIS A 367 -25.19 22.09 3.19
N GLU A 368 -24.21 22.76 3.79
CA GLU A 368 -24.40 23.67 4.95
C GLU A 368 -25.43 24.78 4.69
N GLU A 369 -25.60 25.19 3.43
CA GLU A 369 -26.58 26.20 3.03
C GLU A 369 -28.00 25.65 2.74
N SER A 370 -28.17 24.35 2.45
CA SER A 370 -29.46 23.79 1.99
C SER A 370 -30.00 22.61 2.81
N GLY A 371 -29.20 22.04 3.72
CA GLY A 371 -29.61 20.89 4.54
C GLY A 371 -29.74 19.56 3.76
N LEU A 372 -29.42 19.54 2.46
CA LEU A 372 -29.54 18.37 1.59
C LEU A 372 -28.34 17.43 1.72
N PRO A 373 -28.52 16.10 1.65
CA PRO A 373 -27.42 15.16 1.73
C PRO A 373 -26.47 15.33 0.53
N ARG A 374 -25.15 15.27 0.74
CA ARG A 374 -24.09 15.37 -0.29
C ARG A 374 -24.12 14.19 -1.26
N CYS A 375 -24.65 13.04 -0.81
CA CYS A 375 -24.80 11.85 -1.63
C CYS A 375 -26.14 11.14 -1.42
N ALA A 376 -26.63 10.46 -2.45
CA ALA A 376 -27.67 9.44 -2.34
C ALA A 376 -27.19 8.12 -2.93
N THR A 377 -27.35 7.04 -2.17
CA THR A 377 -26.97 5.69 -2.61
C THR A 377 -28.17 4.96 -3.22
N VAL A 378 -27.99 4.45 -4.43
CA VAL A 378 -28.95 3.59 -5.13
C VAL A 378 -28.26 2.31 -5.60
N LYS A 379 -29.05 1.27 -5.88
CA LYS A 379 -28.51 0.03 -6.46
C LYS A 379 -28.18 0.23 -7.93
N GLN A 380 -27.10 -0.39 -8.40
CA GLN A 380 -26.60 -0.28 -9.77
C GLN A 380 -27.69 -0.56 -10.83
N ARG A 381 -28.58 -1.53 -10.57
CA ARG A 381 -29.74 -1.84 -11.43
C ARG A 381 -30.65 -0.65 -11.77
N HIS A 382 -30.62 0.41 -10.97
CA HIS A 382 -31.43 1.62 -11.17
C HIS A 382 -30.69 2.72 -11.93
N ILE A 383 -29.36 2.64 -12.08
CA ILE A 383 -28.58 3.73 -12.66
C ILE A 383 -28.97 3.97 -14.11
N LYS A 384 -29.13 2.91 -14.92
CA LYS A 384 -29.51 3.06 -16.33
C LYS A 384 -30.86 3.77 -16.50
N SER A 385 -31.87 3.39 -15.73
CA SER A 385 -33.19 4.05 -15.81
C SER A 385 -33.17 5.48 -15.30
N ILE A 386 -32.29 5.82 -14.35
CA ILE A 386 -32.05 7.20 -13.92
C ILE A 386 -31.47 8.02 -15.07
N LEU A 387 -30.44 7.51 -15.75
CA LEU A 387 -29.83 8.19 -16.90
C LEU A 387 -30.80 8.33 -18.08
N ASP A 388 -31.65 7.33 -18.30
CA ASP A 388 -32.67 7.35 -19.36
C ASP A 388 -33.90 8.20 -18.99
N GLY A 389 -34.01 8.68 -17.75
CA GLY A 389 -35.16 9.44 -17.27
C GLY A 389 -36.44 8.61 -17.07
N THR A 390 -36.34 7.29 -16.98
CA THR A 390 -37.44 6.33 -16.79
C THR A 390 -37.53 5.77 -15.36
N PHE A 391 -36.73 6.30 -14.43
CA PHE A 391 -36.69 5.84 -13.06
C PHE A 391 -37.98 6.14 -12.28
N ASP A 392 -38.67 5.07 -11.85
CA ASP A 392 -39.84 5.16 -10.97
C ASP A 392 -39.42 5.44 -9.52
N MET A 393 -39.35 6.73 -9.20
CA MET A 393 -38.92 7.22 -7.90
C MET A 393 -39.93 6.89 -6.78
N ASP A 394 -41.24 6.97 -7.05
CA ASP A 394 -42.27 6.74 -6.05
C ASP A 394 -42.31 5.26 -5.63
N ALA A 395 -42.21 4.34 -6.59
CA ALA A 395 -42.11 2.91 -6.28
C ALA A 395 -40.81 2.58 -5.53
N TRP A 396 -39.69 3.24 -5.86
CA TRP A 396 -38.44 3.06 -5.14
C TRP A 396 -38.51 3.57 -3.70
N LEU A 397 -39.08 4.75 -3.48
CA LEU A 397 -39.29 5.32 -2.15
C LEU A 397 -40.26 4.47 -1.31
N GLY A 398 -41.33 3.95 -1.91
CA GLY A 398 -42.26 3.02 -1.28
C GLY A 398 -41.55 1.79 -0.71
N ARG A 399 -40.71 1.13 -1.52
CA ARG A 399 -39.86 0.01 -1.06
C ARG A 399 -38.89 0.41 0.05
N LYS A 400 -38.30 1.62 0.00
CA LYS A 400 -37.40 2.10 1.07
C LYS A 400 -38.14 2.42 2.37
N ARG A 401 -39.38 2.88 2.30
CA ARG A 401 -40.27 3.07 3.45
C ARG A 401 -40.62 1.73 4.09
N GLU A 402 -40.96 0.71 3.29
CA GLU A 402 -41.22 -0.66 3.77
C GLU A 402 -39.99 -1.28 4.47
N LEU A 403 -38.79 -0.93 4.01
CA LEU A 403 -37.51 -1.30 4.64
C LEU A 403 -37.16 -0.45 5.88
N GLY A 404 -38.06 0.40 6.36
CA GLY A 404 -37.92 1.13 7.63
C GLY A 404 -37.18 2.47 7.55
N MET A 405 -36.97 3.04 6.36
CA MET A 405 -36.35 4.36 6.23
C MET A 405 -37.31 5.48 6.65
N SER A 406 -36.84 6.44 7.45
CA SER A 406 -37.67 7.56 7.92
C SER A 406 -38.11 8.50 6.79
N ASP A 407 -39.29 9.11 6.93
CA ASP A 407 -39.84 10.03 5.91
C ASP A 407 -38.95 11.26 5.66
N VAL A 408 -38.24 11.74 6.69
CA VAL A 408 -37.26 12.83 6.57
C VAL A 408 -36.12 12.40 5.64
N ASN A 409 -35.53 11.23 5.87
CA ASN A 409 -34.44 10.72 5.04
C ASN A 409 -34.89 10.39 3.62
N LEU A 410 -36.12 9.90 3.45
CA LEU A 410 -36.73 9.67 2.14
C LEU A 410 -36.88 10.97 1.37
N THR A 411 -37.38 12.03 2.02
CA THR A 411 -37.55 13.37 1.41
C THR A 411 -36.22 13.96 0.97
N LEU A 412 -35.22 13.91 1.86
CA LEU A 412 -33.87 14.40 1.58
C LEU A 412 -33.20 13.64 0.43
N LYS A 413 -33.31 12.30 0.41
CA LYS A 413 -32.79 11.48 -0.71
C LYS A 413 -33.53 11.77 -2.01
N LYS A 414 -34.86 11.91 -1.96
CA LYS A 414 -35.69 12.27 -3.11
C LYS A 414 -35.20 13.57 -3.74
N GLN A 415 -35.10 14.63 -2.94
CA GLN A 415 -34.63 15.94 -3.38
C GLN A 415 -33.24 15.88 -4.00
N HIS A 416 -32.30 15.14 -3.41
CA HIS A 416 -30.95 14.99 -3.97
C HIS A 416 -30.95 14.26 -5.31
N ILE A 417 -31.69 13.16 -5.44
CA ILE A 417 -31.77 12.40 -6.71
C ILE A 417 -32.48 13.25 -7.78
N ASP A 418 -33.55 13.95 -7.44
CA ASP A 418 -34.25 14.87 -8.35
C ASP A 418 -33.32 15.98 -8.87
N ASN A 419 -32.49 16.57 -7.99
CA ASN A 419 -31.49 17.58 -8.38
C ASN A 419 -30.46 17.01 -9.35
N ILE A 420 -29.99 15.77 -9.13
CA ILE A 420 -29.06 15.10 -10.05
C ILE A 420 -29.74 14.82 -11.39
N ILE A 421 -30.95 14.30 -11.41
CA ILE A 421 -31.71 14.02 -12.65
C ILE A 421 -31.93 15.31 -13.45
N ALA A 422 -32.31 16.41 -12.78
CA ALA A 422 -32.47 17.70 -13.41
C ALA A 422 -31.14 18.16 -14.05
N ARG A 423 -30.02 18.08 -13.32
CA ARG A 423 -28.71 18.52 -13.82
C ARG A 423 -28.18 17.64 -14.96
N LEU A 424 -28.41 16.32 -14.90
CA LEU A 424 -28.11 15.38 -16.00
C LEU A 424 -28.85 15.79 -17.28
N ARG A 425 -30.14 16.14 -17.16
CA ARG A 425 -30.99 16.57 -18.28
C ARG A 425 -30.55 17.93 -18.82
N ASP A 426 -30.41 18.93 -17.95
CA ASP A 426 -30.13 20.31 -18.33
C ASP A 426 -28.79 20.43 -19.04
N LYS A 427 -27.76 19.73 -18.52
CA LYS A 427 -26.43 19.69 -19.13
C LYS A 427 -26.29 18.66 -20.26
N LYS A 428 -27.29 17.80 -20.49
CA LYS A 428 -27.19 16.62 -21.36
C LYS A 428 -25.96 15.76 -21.02
N ALA A 429 -25.72 15.60 -19.72
CA ALA A 429 -24.50 14.98 -19.24
C ALA A 429 -24.55 13.46 -19.40
N LYS A 430 -23.45 12.88 -19.87
CA LYS A 430 -23.21 11.44 -20.05
C LYS A 430 -21.94 11.04 -19.28
N PRO A 431 -21.74 9.75 -18.95
CA PRO A 431 -20.47 9.27 -18.43
C PRO A 431 -19.34 9.62 -19.41
N MET A 432 -18.26 10.23 -18.93
CA MET A 432 -17.13 10.65 -19.78
C MET A 432 -15.83 9.99 -19.37
N VAL A 433 -15.57 9.87 -18.06
CA VAL A 433 -14.31 9.34 -17.55
C VAL A 433 -14.54 8.55 -16.27
N ARG A 434 -13.86 7.40 -16.16
CA ARG A 434 -13.69 6.67 -14.91
C ARG A 434 -12.33 6.94 -14.30
N ALA A 435 -12.28 7.21 -13.01
CA ALA A 435 -11.06 7.18 -12.21
C ALA A 435 -11.12 6.03 -11.20
N THR A 436 -10.04 5.27 -11.05
CA THR A 436 -9.94 4.19 -10.05
C THR A 436 -8.63 4.29 -9.30
N PHE A 437 -8.64 4.05 -7.99
CA PHE A 437 -7.45 4.18 -7.14
C PHE A 437 -7.61 3.36 -5.85
N HIS A 438 -6.50 3.15 -5.14
CA HIS A 438 -6.48 2.59 -3.80
C HIS A 438 -6.32 3.72 -2.79
N ARG A 439 -7.30 3.89 -1.91
CA ARG A 439 -7.32 4.98 -0.91
C ARG A 439 -6.96 4.47 0.47
N SER A 440 -5.98 5.12 1.10
CA SER A 440 -5.75 5.09 2.55
C SER A 440 -6.31 6.35 3.18
N SER A 441 -7.17 6.21 4.19
CA SER A 441 -7.81 7.33 4.89
C SER A 441 -7.30 7.45 6.33
N PHE A 442 -7.09 8.67 6.82
CA PHE A 442 -6.62 8.97 8.17
C PHE A 442 -7.52 10.03 8.81
N ARG A 443 -7.78 9.92 10.11
CA ARG A 443 -8.60 10.91 10.83
C ARG A 443 -8.08 11.13 12.25
N GLY A 444 -7.92 12.41 12.59
CA GLY A 444 -7.57 12.84 13.94
C GLY A 444 -8.68 12.51 14.94
N GLU A 445 -8.30 12.29 16.20
CA GLU A 445 -9.24 11.85 17.25
C GLU A 445 -10.38 12.86 17.49
N HIS A 446 -10.09 14.15 17.30
CA HIS A 446 -11.05 15.25 17.45
C HIS A 446 -11.79 15.61 16.15
N GLY A 447 -11.52 14.90 15.04
CA GLY A 447 -12.15 15.19 13.74
C GLY A 447 -11.73 16.52 13.10
N ASN A 448 -10.69 17.16 13.65
CA ASN A 448 -10.10 18.42 13.16
C ASN A 448 -9.19 18.24 11.94
N ILE A 449 -8.66 17.03 11.71
CA ILE A 449 -7.87 16.70 10.53
C ILE A 449 -8.36 15.41 9.88
N PHE A 450 -8.37 15.42 8.55
CA PHE A 450 -8.65 14.27 7.74
C PHE A 450 -7.68 14.24 6.55
N ILE A 451 -7.11 13.08 6.27
CA ILE A 451 -6.16 12.91 5.16
C ILE A 451 -6.55 11.71 4.31
N ASN A 452 -6.58 11.90 2.99
CA ASN A 452 -6.71 10.81 2.01
C ASN A 452 -5.44 10.71 1.17
N LEU A 453 -4.96 9.49 0.97
CA LEU A 453 -3.87 9.19 0.04
C LEU A 453 -4.37 8.19 -1.01
N ASP A 454 -4.47 8.67 -2.25
CA ASP A 454 -4.91 7.89 -3.40
C ASP A 454 -3.69 7.41 -4.21
N GLU A 455 -3.46 6.10 -4.19
CA GLU A 455 -2.37 5.42 -4.90
C GLU A 455 -2.89 4.67 -6.12
N GLU A 456 -1.98 4.40 -7.08
CA GLU A 456 -2.29 3.70 -8.33
C GLU A 456 -3.51 4.28 -9.05
N VAL A 457 -3.59 5.61 -9.11
CA VAL A 457 -4.70 6.30 -9.78
C VAL A 457 -4.67 5.97 -11.26
N ARG A 458 -5.79 5.49 -11.80
CA ARG A 458 -5.95 5.14 -13.21
C ARG A 458 -7.19 5.79 -13.79
N PHE A 459 -7.10 6.25 -15.02
CA PHE A 459 -8.18 6.83 -15.79
C PHE A 459 -8.55 5.95 -16.98
N MET A 460 -9.85 5.88 -17.26
CA MET A 460 -10.42 5.20 -18.42
C MET A 460 -11.43 6.12 -19.10
N ASN A 461 -11.43 6.13 -20.43
CA ASN A 461 -12.47 6.82 -21.20
C ASN A 461 -13.81 6.08 -21.04
N GLU A 462 -14.90 6.76 -20.71
CA GLU A 462 -16.25 6.17 -20.67
C GLU A 462 -17.21 6.81 -21.68
N ASP A 463 -16.71 7.70 -22.55
CA ASP A 463 -17.45 8.14 -23.73
C ASP A 463 -17.40 7.09 -24.85
N VAL A 464 -17.65 5.83 -24.47
CA VAL A 464 -17.73 4.67 -25.35
C VAL A 464 -18.86 3.79 -24.82
N PRO A 465 -19.83 3.40 -25.67
CA PRO A 465 -20.93 2.56 -25.22
C PRO A 465 -20.42 1.21 -24.72
N ALA A 466 -21.03 0.71 -23.64
CA ALA A 466 -20.81 -0.66 -23.20
C ALA A 466 -21.32 -1.66 -24.25
N LYS A 467 -20.64 -2.81 -24.38
CA LYS A 467 -21.05 -3.91 -25.27
C LYS A 467 -22.51 -4.34 -25.07
N ASP A 468 -22.93 -4.39 -23.82
CA ASP A 468 -24.33 -4.61 -23.46
C ASP A 468 -24.97 -3.27 -23.10
N ALA A 469 -25.93 -2.87 -23.94
CA ALA A 469 -26.64 -1.59 -23.84
C ALA A 469 -27.49 -1.45 -22.56
N ALA A 470 -27.73 -2.54 -21.83
CA ALA A 470 -28.37 -2.47 -20.51
C ALA A 470 -27.43 -1.86 -19.44
N ASN A 471 -26.11 -1.91 -19.66
CA ASN A 471 -25.14 -1.35 -18.74
C ASN A 471 -24.94 0.15 -19.00
N TRP A 472 -24.83 0.92 -17.93
CA TRP A 472 -24.64 2.36 -17.98
C TRP A 472 -23.18 2.77 -18.28
N VAL A 473 -22.22 1.90 -17.96
CA VAL A 473 -20.77 2.02 -18.23
C VAL A 473 -20.17 0.64 -18.46
N ARG A 474 -18.96 0.57 -19.01
CA ARG A 474 -18.28 -0.69 -19.35
C ARG A 474 -17.95 -1.53 -18.11
N ALA A 475 -17.93 -2.86 -18.24
CA ALA A 475 -17.32 -3.69 -17.20
C ALA A 475 -15.81 -3.40 -17.10
N SER A 476 -15.20 -3.61 -15.93
CA SER A 476 -13.75 -3.35 -15.76
C SER A 476 -12.90 -4.28 -16.63
N THR A 477 -13.37 -5.51 -16.89
CA THR A 477 -12.75 -6.46 -17.83
C THR A 477 -12.82 -5.97 -19.28
N GLU A 478 -13.94 -5.35 -19.65
CA GLU A 478 -14.14 -4.76 -20.98
C GLU A 478 -13.25 -3.53 -21.20
N ALA A 479 -13.21 -2.61 -20.23
CA ALA A 479 -12.36 -1.42 -20.28
C ALA A 479 -10.86 -1.76 -20.29
N ARG A 480 -10.43 -2.85 -19.63
CA ARG A 480 -9.04 -3.35 -19.70
C ARG A 480 -8.67 -3.91 -21.06
N ALA A 481 -9.61 -4.58 -21.73
CA ALA A 481 -9.36 -5.19 -23.03
C ALA A 481 -9.20 -4.15 -24.15
N SER A 482 -9.66 -2.91 -23.96
CA SER A 482 -9.45 -1.83 -24.94
C SER A 482 -8.06 -1.18 -24.86
N GLU A 483 -7.23 -1.55 -23.87
CA GLU A 483 -5.93 -0.91 -23.59
C GLU A 483 -6.00 0.61 -23.34
N GLU A 484 -7.20 1.16 -23.10
CA GLU A 484 -7.44 2.60 -22.85
C GLU A 484 -7.30 2.97 -21.35
N ILE A 485 -6.33 2.36 -20.66
CA ILE A 485 -6.08 2.63 -19.23
C ILE A 485 -4.81 3.46 -19.12
N VAL A 486 -4.97 4.66 -18.58
CA VAL A 486 -3.86 5.56 -18.29
C VAL A 486 -3.65 5.58 -16.78
N GLY A 487 -2.44 5.34 -16.31
CA GLY A 487 -2.10 5.46 -14.89
C GLY A 487 -1.41 6.78 -14.61
N LEU A 488 -1.82 7.48 -13.54
CA LEU A 488 -1.03 8.58 -13.01
C LEU A 488 0.27 8.04 -12.42
N ASN A 489 1.34 8.78 -12.66
CA ASN A 489 2.67 8.44 -12.18
C ASN A 489 2.95 8.88 -10.73
N PHE A 490 2.00 9.57 -10.10
CA PHE A 490 2.06 10.06 -8.74
C PHE A 490 0.81 9.68 -7.94
N ALA A 491 0.97 9.55 -6.63
CA ALA A 491 -0.17 9.44 -5.73
C ALA A 491 -0.71 10.83 -5.39
N VAL A 492 -1.99 10.91 -5.04
CA VAL A 492 -2.67 12.18 -4.69
C VAL A 492 -2.96 12.19 -3.21
N LEU A 493 -2.36 13.13 -2.48
CA LEU A 493 -2.61 13.36 -1.06
C LEU A 493 -3.57 14.54 -0.89
N ASP A 494 -4.69 14.34 -0.21
CA ASP A 494 -5.67 15.37 0.12
C ASP A 494 -5.71 15.56 1.63
N VAL A 495 -5.27 16.73 2.11
CA VAL A 495 -5.20 17.09 3.53
C VAL A 495 -6.26 18.14 3.82
N SER A 496 -7.19 17.82 4.71
CA SER A 496 -8.25 18.73 5.13
C SER A 496 -8.25 18.97 6.62
N ILE A 497 -8.39 20.25 6.98
CA ILE A 497 -8.28 20.73 8.35
C ILE A 497 -9.49 21.60 8.68
N ARG A 498 -9.98 21.46 9.91
CA ARG A 498 -11.03 22.27 10.53
C ARG A 498 -10.47 22.84 11.84
N GLY A 499 -10.48 24.17 12.02
CA GLY A 499 -10.14 24.78 13.31
C GLY A 499 -9.16 25.96 13.26
N ARG A 500 -8.92 26.54 14.44
CA ARG A 500 -8.48 27.94 14.61
C ARG A 500 -6.96 28.14 14.70
N ASP A 501 -6.16 27.13 15.02
CA ASP A 501 -4.76 27.34 15.36
C ASP A 501 -3.79 26.55 14.45
N GLY A 502 -2.86 27.27 13.81
CA GLY A 502 -1.81 26.70 12.94
C GLY A 502 -0.70 25.94 13.69
N THR A 503 -0.65 26.05 15.03
CA THR A 503 0.37 25.41 15.88
C THR A 503 0.16 23.91 16.05
N GLU A 504 -1.06 23.38 15.91
CA GLU A 504 -1.34 21.94 16.00
C GLU A 504 -0.81 21.13 14.80
N TRP A 505 -0.35 21.83 13.75
CA TRP A 505 -0.06 21.25 12.44
C TRP A 505 1.38 21.43 11.98
N GLU A 506 2.30 21.77 12.88
CA GLU A 506 3.72 22.01 12.52
C GLU A 506 4.33 20.83 11.75
N TRP A 507 3.98 19.60 12.15
CA TRP A 507 4.42 18.36 11.49
C TRP A 507 4.01 18.26 10.01
N LEU A 508 2.91 18.92 9.59
CA LEU A 508 2.51 18.98 8.18
C LEU A 508 3.51 19.80 7.36
N SER A 509 4.17 20.80 7.96
CA SER A 509 5.21 21.58 7.26
C SER A 509 6.41 20.68 6.94
N GLU A 510 6.76 19.75 7.82
CA GLU A 510 7.80 18.76 7.52
C GLU A 510 7.37 17.73 6.48
N LEU A 511 6.09 17.33 6.46
CA LEU A 511 5.53 16.43 5.46
C LEU A 511 5.53 17.09 4.07
N THR A 512 5.03 18.31 3.98
CA THR A 512 4.90 19.08 2.73
C THR A 512 6.23 19.63 2.23
N GLY A 513 7.23 19.79 3.12
CA GLY A 513 8.60 20.17 2.75
C GLY A 513 9.46 19.02 2.18
N MET A 514 8.94 17.79 2.11
CA MET A 514 9.66 16.66 1.52
C MET A 514 9.84 16.85 0.00
N ALA A 515 11.00 16.50 -0.53
CA ALA A 515 11.34 16.70 -1.94
C ALA A 515 10.44 15.98 -2.96
N TYR A 516 9.69 14.97 -2.53
CA TYR A 516 8.77 14.18 -3.35
C TYR A 516 7.30 14.53 -3.11
N VAL A 517 7.01 15.57 -2.33
CA VAL A 517 5.66 16.09 -2.06
C VAL A 517 5.55 17.46 -2.70
N THR A 518 4.62 17.61 -3.65
CA THR A 518 4.43 18.88 -4.37
C THR A 518 3.00 19.35 -4.20
N GLU A 519 2.81 20.54 -3.64
CA GLU A 519 1.49 21.17 -3.58
C GLU A 519 1.00 21.50 -4.99
N VAL A 520 -0.22 21.08 -5.32
CA VAL A 520 -0.84 21.38 -6.61
C VAL A 520 -2.19 22.04 -6.37
N TRP A 521 -2.15 23.36 -6.39
CA TRP A 521 -3.30 24.19 -6.10
C TRP A 521 -4.44 23.94 -7.09
N GLY A 522 -5.65 23.75 -6.55
CA GLY A 522 -6.84 23.47 -7.35
C GLY A 522 -6.85 22.12 -8.08
N PHE A 523 -5.93 21.21 -7.77
CA PHE A 523 -5.88 19.91 -8.45
C PHE A 523 -7.23 19.17 -8.38
N SER A 524 -7.62 18.56 -9.50
CA SER A 524 -8.83 17.78 -9.60
C SER A 524 -8.63 16.60 -10.54
N CYS A 525 -8.90 15.39 -10.05
CA CYS A 525 -8.88 14.18 -10.87
C CYS A 525 -9.85 14.30 -12.06
N PHE A 526 -11.00 14.96 -11.88
CA PHE A 526 -11.92 15.25 -12.98
C PHE A 526 -11.24 16.08 -14.07
N ILE A 527 -10.69 17.26 -13.73
CA ILE A 527 -10.09 18.17 -14.71
C ILE A 527 -8.87 17.55 -15.37
N HIS A 528 -8.00 16.90 -14.58
CA HIS A 528 -6.82 16.24 -15.11
C HIS A 528 -7.22 15.13 -16.10
N SER A 529 -8.14 14.25 -15.71
CA SER A 529 -8.51 13.09 -16.53
C SER A 529 -9.28 13.48 -17.80
N MET A 530 -10.16 14.49 -17.73
CA MET A 530 -10.80 15.07 -18.92
C MET A 530 -9.78 15.70 -19.87
N ALA A 531 -8.84 16.48 -19.33
CA ALA A 531 -7.77 17.10 -20.10
C ALA A 531 -6.91 16.08 -20.85
N PHE A 532 -6.62 14.96 -20.19
CA PHE A 532 -5.78 13.90 -20.72
C PHE A 532 -6.49 13.06 -21.78
N LEU A 533 -7.61 12.42 -21.40
CA LEU A 533 -8.31 11.44 -22.24
C LEU A 533 -9.08 12.09 -23.40
N HIS A 534 -9.58 13.31 -23.21
CA HIS A 534 -10.36 14.05 -24.22
C HIS A 534 -9.55 15.19 -24.84
N SER A 535 -8.21 15.10 -24.81
CA SER A 535 -7.28 16.08 -25.38
C SER A 535 -7.57 16.42 -26.84
N LYS A 536 -7.96 15.43 -27.66
CA LYS A 536 -8.34 15.64 -29.07
C LYS A 536 -9.61 16.50 -29.23
N GLN A 537 -10.57 16.33 -28.34
CA GLN A 537 -11.81 17.11 -28.33
C GLN A 537 -11.55 18.54 -27.84
N LEU A 538 -10.64 18.70 -26.87
CA LEU A 538 -10.17 20.00 -26.39
C LEU A 538 -9.39 20.78 -27.45
N GLY A 539 -8.60 20.12 -28.29
CA GLY A 539 -7.82 20.75 -29.37
C GLY A 539 -6.85 21.80 -28.83
N THR A 540 -6.97 23.06 -29.28
CA THR A 540 -6.21 24.21 -28.73
C THR A 540 -6.89 24.85 -27.53
N GLY A 541 -7.76 24.11 -26.84
CA GLY A 541 -8.52 24.54 -25.69
C GLY A 541 -7.66 24.88 -24.48
N ARG A 542 -8.32 25.29 -23.41
CA ARG A 542 -7.65 25.58 -22.13
C ARG A 542 -7.37 24.29 -21.38
N TYR A 543 -6.18 24.21 -20.81
CA TYR A 543 -5.72 23.12 -19.95
C TYR A 543 -5.46 23.67 -18.54
N PRO A 544 -5.56 22.86 -17.48
CA PRO A 544 -5.20 23.32 -16.14
C PRO A 544 -3.70 23.64 -16.08
N HIS A 545 -3.32 24.58 -15.21
CA HIS A 545 -1.95 25.09 -15.17
C HIS A 545 -0.90 24.01 -14.86
N TRP A 546 -1.28 22.96 -14.12
CA TRP A 546 -0.41 21.83 -13.80
C TRP A 546 -0.26 20.81 -14.94
N PHE A 547 -1.06 20.89 -16.01
CA PHE A 547 -1.13 19.83 -17.04
C PHE A 547 0.22 19.58 -17.72
N LYS A 548 0.95 20.64 -18.07
CA LYS A 548 2.25 20.52 -18.74
C LYS A 548 3.29 19.81 -17.88
N HIS A 549 3.29 20.10 -16.58
CA HIS A 549 4.21 19.47 -15.63
C HIS A 549 3.90 17.98 -15.48
N ALA A 550 2.61 17.62 -15.39
CA ALA A 550 2.23 16.21 -15.29
C ALA A 550 2.63 15.41 -16.54
N VAL A 551 2.37 15.92 -17.75
CA VAL A 551 2.68 15.21 -19.00
C VAL A 551 4.19 15.08 -19.23
N GLN A 552 4.96 16.12 -18.92
CA GLN A 552 6.41 16.09 -19.08
C GLN A 552 7.08 15.02 -18.18
N GLU A 553 6.58 14.83 -16.96
CA GLU A 553 7.07 13.75 -16.08
C GLU A 553 6.78 12.34 -16.63
N GLU A 554 5.73 12.18 -17.46
CA GLU A 554 5.42 10.91 -18.11
C GLU A 554 6.38 10.64 -19.28
N ASP A 555 6.58 11.62 -20.15
CA ASP A 555 7.46 11.53 -21.33
C ASP A 555 8.92 11.23 -20.93
N ASP A 556 9.46 11.99 -19.97
CA ASP A 556 10.84 11.81 -19.47
C ASP A 556 11.07 10.38 -18.92
N ARG A 557 10.01 9.76 -18.37
CA ARG A 557 10.06 8.41 -17.82
C ARG A 557 9.91 7.34 -18.90
N GLU A 558 9.03 7.52 -19.88
CA GLU A 558 8.91 6.62 -21.03
C GLU A 558 10.19 6.60 -21.85
N GLU A 559 10.85 7.75 -22.05
CA GLU A 559 12.17 7.84 -22.66
C GLU A 559 13.21 7.06 -21.85
N HIS A 560 13.22 7.20 -20.52
CA HIS A 560 14.11 6.40 -19.68
C HIS A 560 13.81 4.90 -19.70
N GLU A 561 12.56 4.48 -19.83
CA GLU A 561 12.18 3.07 -19.95
C GLU A 561 12.45 2.49 -21.35
N SER A 562 12.38 3.31 -22.39
CA SER A 562 12.60 2.93 -23.79
C SER A 562 14.08 2.97 -24.20
N GLU A 563 14.88 3.94 -23.72
CA GLU A 563 16.35 3.92 -23.86
C GLU A 563 16.99 2.70 -23.18
N GLU A 564 16.39 2.23 -22.09
CA GLU A 564 16.78 0.97 -21.45
C GLU A 564 16.33 -0.28 -22.22
N GLN A 565 15.31 -0.13 -23.07
CA GLN A 565 14.79 -1.15 -23.98
C GLN A 565 15.33 -0.92 -25.40
N GLY A 566 16.64 -1.11 -25.62
CA GLY A 566 17.23 -1.09 -26.96
C GLY A 566 16.43 -1.93 -28.00
N PRO A 567 16.55 -1.59 -29.30
CA PRO A 567 15.52 -1.84 -30.33
C PRO A 567 15.09 -3.30 -30.41
N SER A 568 13.79 -3.53 -30.32
CA SER A 568 13.15 -4.85 -30.36
C SER A 568 13.09 -5.37 -31.79
N ALA A 569 13.97 -6.30 -32.15
CA ALA A 569 13.83 -7.08 -33.37
C ALA A 569 12.77 -8.18 -33.15
N ARG A 570 11.67 -8.12 -33.90
CA ARG A 570 10.64 -9.17 -33.95
C ARG A 570 11.27 -10.52 -34.34
N PRO A 571 11.05 -11.63 -33.60
CA PRO A 571 11.58 -12.93 -33.99
C PRO A 571 10.72 -13.54 -35.10
N THR A 572 11.36 -13.88 -36.23
CA THR A 572 10.80 -14.73 -37.28
C THR A 572 10.86 -16.19 -36.83
N LEU A 573 9.70 -16.86 -36.80
CA LEU A 573 9.57 -18.28 -36.49
C LEU A 573 10.30 -19.12 -37.55
N VAL A 574 11.25 -19.95 -37.11
CA VAL A 574 11.83 -21.04 -37.91
C VAL A 574 11.50 -22.34 -37.17
N GLU A 575 10.66 -23.17 -37.77
CA GLU A 575 10.31 -24.50 -37.27
C GLU A 575 11.42 -25.50 -37.59
N HIS A 576 11.82 -26.31 -36.62
CA HIS A 576 12.54 -27.56 -36.87
C HIS A 576 12.14 -28.65 -35.87
N PRO A 577 12.28 -29.94 -36.28
CA PRO A 577 11.36 -31.00 -35.90
C PRO A 577 11.83 -31.84 -34.70
N GLN A 578 10.85 -32.52 -34.11
CA GLN A 578 10.93 -33.38 -32.93
C GLN A 578 11.86 -34.58 -33.16
N HIS A 579 12.75 -34.83 -32.20
CA HIS A 579 13.33 -36.16 -31.97
C HIS A 579 13.15 -36.59 -30.51
N GLN A 580 12.61 -37.79 -30.40
CA GLN A 580 12.22 -38.54 -29.21
C GLN A 580 13.39 -39.45 -28.82
N VAL A 581 13.85 -39.41 -27.56
CA VAL A 581 14.67 -40.49 -26.99
C VAL A 581 14.34 -40.69 -25.50
N ASP A 582 14.39 -41.96 -25.14
CA ASP A 582 13.84 -42.68 -24.00
C ASP A 582 14.34 -42.34 -22.58
N VAL A 583 13.48 -42.71 -21.64
CA VAL A 583 13.70 -42.80 -20.20
C VAL A 583 14.52 -44.04 -19.86
N ILE A 584 15.62 -43.88 -19.12
CA ILE A 584 16.21 -44.94 -18.29
C ILE A 584 16.52 -44.34 -16.91
N GLY A 585 16.10 -45.05 -15.87
CA GLY A 585 16.15 -44.59 -14.49
C GLY A 585 17.26 -45.20 -13.61
N VAL A 586 17.16 -44.78 -12.35
CA VAL A 586 17.66 -45.35 -11.09
C VAL A 586 19.13 -45.09 -10.71
N GLY A 587 19.34 -44.55 -9.50
CA GLY A 587 20.59 -44.65 -8.75
C GLY A 587 20.76 -43.61 -7.64
N GLU A 588 20.49 -44.03 -6.40
CA GLU A 588 20.63 -43.28 -5.14
C GLU A 588 22.06 -42.73 -4.87
N SER A 589 22.17 -41.61 -4.15
CA SER A 589 22.73 -41.61 -2.77
C SER A 589 22.95 -40.22 -2.18
N ALA A 590 22.81 -40.21 -0.86
CA ALA A 590 22.76 -39.08 0.05
C ALA A 590 24.09 -38.35 0.29
N ARG A 591 23.95 -37.09 0.73
CA ARG A 591 24.66 -36.38 1.82
C ARG A 591 24.98 -34.96 1.39
N LEU A 592 24.58 -34.00 2.22
CA LEU A 592 25.42 -32.90 2.71
C LEU A 592 24.58 -32.05 3.68
N MET A 593 24.73 -32.34 4.96
CA MET A 593 24.49 -31.39 6.06
C MET A 593 25.76 -30.54 6.16
N HIS A 594 25.67 -29.22 6.00
CA HIS A 594 26.53 -28.18 6.61
C HIS A 594 26.27 -26.82 5.93
N GLU A 595 25.16 -26.16 6.26
CA GLU A 595 24.92 -24.73 5.93
C GLU A 595 24.19 -23.99 7.07
N ASN A 596 24.51 -24.28 8.34
CA ASN A 596 23.86 -23.63 9.49
C ASN A 596 24.70 -22.54 10.17
N THR A 597 25.93 -22.28 9.73
CA THR A 597 26.84 -21.36 10.46
C THR A 597 26.66 -19.89 10.08
N SER A 598 26.34 -19.58 8.81
CA SER A 598 26.16 -18.17 8.35
C SER A 598 24.82 -17.55 8.78
N PHE A 599 23.83 -18.37 9.11
CA PHE A 599 22.47 -17.89 9.43
C PHE A 599 22.29 -17.49 10.89
N HIS A 600 23.13 -18.00 11.81
CA HIS A 600 23.10 -17.59 13.21
C HIS A 600 23.60 -16.15 13.40
N GLU A 601 24.60 -15.75 12.61
CA GLU A 601 25.15 -14.39 12.60
C GLU A 601 24.14 -13.36 12.08
N MET A 602 23.23 -13.76 11.17
CA MET A 602 22.18 -12.88 10.64
C MET A 602 21.06 -12.61 11.64
N ALA A 603 20.66 -13.61 12.44
CA ALA A 603 19.69 -13.42 13.51
C ALA A 603 20.27 -12.56 14.64
N ASP A 604 21.54 -12.76 14.98
CA ASP A 604 22.27 -11.95 15.97
C ASP A 604 22.44 -10.50 15.51
N HIS A 605 22.71 -10.26 14.23
CA HIS A 605 22.86 -8.91 13.69
C HIS A 605 21.52 -8.16 13.62
N ILE A 606 20.38 -8.83 13.54
CA ILE A 606 19.06 -8.17 13.60
C ILE A 606 18.65 -7.94 15.07
N ASN A 607 18.90 -8.90 15.95
CA ASN A 607 18.55 -8.80 17.37
C ASN A 607 19.40 -7.77 18.13
N ARG A 608 20.71 -7.65 17.86
CA ARG A 608 21.58 -6.68 18.54
C ARG A 608 21.24 -5.23 18.23
N PHE A 609 20.62 -4.97 17.08
CA PHE A 609 20.21 -3.62 16.69
C PHE A 609 18.78 -3.29 17.13
N ALA A 610 17.91 -4.29 17.26
CA ALA A 610 16.60 -4.12 17.91
C ALA A 610 16.72 -3.77 19.41
N SER A 611 17.84 -4.14 20.06
CA SER A 611 18.10 -3.88 21.49
C SER A 611 18.89 -2.60 21.81
N GLY A 612 19.13 -1.71 20.84
CA GLY A 612 19.67 -0.37 21.11
C GLY A 612 21.11 -0.28 21.66
N ASP A 613 21.90 -1.36 21.60
CA ASP A 613 23.21 -1.38 22.24
C ASP A 613 24.31 -0.85 21.30
N ARG A 614 24.76 0.39 21.55
CA ARG A 614 25.93 0.98 20.88
C ARG A 614 27.20 0.50 21.58
N GLY A 615 27.77 -0.61 21.10
CA GLY A 615 29.02 -1.16 21.60
C GLY A 615 30.21 -0.18 21.49
N GLY A 616 30.63 0.35 22.63
CA GLY A 616 31.90 1.04 22.82
C GLY A 616 33.07 0.05 22.84
N ALA A 617 34.11 0.36 22.07
CA ALA A 617 35.34 -0.41 22.00
C ALA A 617 36.15 -0.33 23.31
N SER A 618 36.59 -1.47 23.83
CA SER A 618 37.79 -1.54 24.67
C SER A 618 38.50 -2.88 24.50
N ALA A 619 39.82 -2.81 24.43
CA ALA A 619 40.71 -3.80 23.84
C ALA A 619 41.28 -4.81 24.86
N SER A 620 41.41 -6.05 24.38
CA SER A 620 42.47 -7.04 24.61
C SER A 620 43.24 -7.10 25.95
N ALA A 621 43.22 -8.28 26.57
CA ALA A 621 44.42 -8.90 27.13
C ALA A 621 44.32 -10.44 27.14
N SER A 622 45.32 -11.07 26.54
CA SER A 622 45.60 -12.50 26.43
C SER A 622 46.11 -13.12 27.73
N GLY A 623 45.81 -14.40 27.98
CA GLY A 623 46.48 -15.20 29.01
C GLY A 623 46.20 -16.70 28.87
N VAL A 624 47.24 -17.46 28.53
CA VAL A 624 47.28 -18.94 28.43
C VAL A 624 47.65 -19.53 29.79
N ALA A 625 46.99 -20.61 30.25
CA ALA A 625 47.60 -21.61 31.14
C ALA A 625 46.84 -22.95 31.14
N HIS A 626 47.63 -24.03 31.22
CA HIS A 626 47.32 -25.45 31.10
C HIS A 626 46.84 -26.12 32.41
N ALA A 627 46.30 -27.34 32.24
CA ALA A 627 46.31 -28.51 33.15
C ALA A 627 45.31 -28.47 34.33
N ASP A 628 44.74 -29.56 34.84
CA ASP A 628 44.61 -30.99 34.51
C ASP A 628 43.61 -31.56 35.57
N GLN A 629 43.15 -32.81 35.41
CA GLN A 629 42.37 -33.65 36.34
C GLN A 629 40.87 -33.89 36.02
N SER A 630 40.64 -35.04 35.39
CA SER A 630 39.53 -35.99 35.63
C SER A 630 40.14 -37.24 36.30
N PRO A 631 39.40 -38.30 36.71
CA PRO A 631 37.95 -38.56 36.62
C PRO A 631 37.32 -39.12 37.92
N GLU A 632 35.98 -39.21 37.99
CA GLU A 632 35.29 -40.47 38.32
C GLU A 632 33.76 -40.39 38.08
N ALA A 633 33.25 -41.53 37.65
CA ALA A 633 31.97 -41.81 37.02
C ALA A 633 30.79 -42.01 37.99
N LEU A 634 29.55 -41.86 37.49
CA LEU A 634 28.42 -42.77 37.81
C LEU A 634 27.24 -42.55 36.84
N MET A 635 26.78 -43.67 36.28
CA MET A 635 25.69 -43.77 35.29
C MET A 635 24.31 -43.53 35.92
N ALA A 636 23.39 -42.89 35.18
CA ALA A 636 21.95 -42.97 35.43
C ALA A 636 21.13 -42.91 34.13
N ARG A 637 19.99 -43.61 34.18
CA ARG A 637 19.15 -44.20 33.13
C ARG A 637 18.23 -43.21 32.37
N PRO A 638 17.68 -43.61 31.20
CA PRO A 638 16.69 -42.84 30.44
C PRO A 638 15.25 -42.98 30.98
N LEU A 639 14.47 -41.90 30.85
CA LEU A 639 13.05 -41.79 31.22
C LEU A 639 12.09 -42.23 30.08
N PRO A 640 10.85 -42.67 30.39
CA PRO A 640 9.97 -43.44 29.49
C PRO A 640 9.00 -42.61 28.62
N PRO A 641 8.37 -43.22 27.58
CA PRO A 641 7.41 -42.57 26.67
C PRO A 641 5.97 -42.49 27.20
N PRO A 642 5.11 -41.63 26.60
CA PRO A 642 3.73 -41.38 27.07
C PRO A 642 2.73 -42.49 26.69
N PRO A 643 1.59 -42.61 27.42
CA PRO A 643 0.63 -43.70 27.26
C PRO A 643 -0.36 -43.52 26.09
N PRO A 644 -0.98 -44.63 25.61
CA PRO A 644 -1.81 -44.66 24.40
C PRO A 644 -3.26 -44.20 24.61
N ARG A 645 -3.85 -43.61 23.56
CA ARG A 645 -5.29 -43.30 23.46
C ARG A 645 -6.08 -44.58 23.19
N SER A 646 -7.06 -44.86 24.06
CA SER A 646 -8.07 -45.90 23.88
C SER A 646 -9.11 -45.46 22.84
N VAL A 647 -9.38 -46.37 21.91
CA VAL A 647 -10.50 -46.35 20.97
C VAL A 647 -11.68 -47.03 21.66
N ASP A 648 -12.82 -46.35 21.75
CA ASP A 648 -14.09 -46.98 22.07
C ASP A 648 -15.05 -46.86 20.88
N VAL A 649 -15.73 -47.98 20.62
CA VAL A 649 -16.63 -48.28 19.50
C VAL A 649 -18.05 -48.46 20.06
N GLY A 650 -19.05 -47.99 19.32
CA GLY A 650 -20.49 -48.28 19.51
C GLY A 650 -21.29 -47.02 19.86
N GLY A 651 -22.10 -46.46 18.96
CA GLY A 651 -23.48 -46.90 18.62
C GLY A 651 -24.43 -45.86 19.26
N GLU A 652 -25.53 -45.34 18.72
CA GLU A 652 -26.46 -45.67 17.65
C GLU A 652 -27.16 -44.37 17.18
N LEU A 653 -27.80 -44.49 16.02
CA LEU A 653 -28.94 -43.75 15.45
C LEU A 653 -29.76 -42.86 16.41
N SER A 654 -30.13 -41.64 15.96
CA SER A 654 -31.51 -41.10 15.88
C SER A 654 -31.52 -39.57 15.70
N GLU A 655 -32.02 -39.08 14.55
CA GLU A 655 -32.81 -37.83 14.46
C GLU A 655 -34.11 -37.97 15.32
N PRO A 656 -34.92 -36.93 15.67
CA PRO A 656 -35.12 -35.65 14.95
C PRO A 656 -35.45 -34.37 15.79
N LEU A 657 -35.56 -33.24 15.06
CA LEU A 657 -36.51 -32.10 15.22
C LEU A 657 -36.41 -31.05 16.37
N LEU A 658 -36.58 -29.79 15.91
CA LEU A 658 -37.19 -28.59 16.55
C LEU A 658 -36.35 -27.75 17.53
N ARG A 659 -35.85 -26.59 17.07
CA ARG A 659 -36.53 -25.28 17.17
C ARG A 659 -35.79 -24.18 16.43
#